data_AF-A0A5A7S057-F1
#
_entry.id   AF-A0A5A7S057-F1
#
_cell.length_a   1.000
_cell.length_b   1.000
_cell.length_c   1.000
_cell.angle_alpha   90.00
_cell.angle_beta   90.00
_cell.angle_gamma   90.00
#
_symmetry.space_group_name_H-M   'P 1'
#
loop_
_entity.id
_entity.type
_entity.pdbx_description
1 polymer ?
#
loop_
_entity_poly.entity_id
_entity_poly.type
_entity_poly.pdbx_seq_one_letter_code
_entity_poly.pdbx_strand_id
1 'polypeptide(L)'
;MKALTLLTVALFFMPYFPSTNEMFVKIKANEVKTMEFPIGTKISIEGNVKYSIARGIKNGERKIFLSIYSEKNATVRVKYELPHKTMKAGEYDFLIIAPDKWVELIAPLKEHKESYGIKTKVVGLGEIYNRAKGRDDAEKIKYFIKDAIEEWGIKYVLLVGGRKYTGTWLIPVRYTWLNDRSSSWEYERRFISDLYYADVYNADGSFSSWDTNNNGYYGEYDHEIDGKKLSDKLDLYPDVYLGRLACRNERELKRVIKNIIDYENGHLTKKAILCGGDLYLHDPWDVAEGEYLLEEIAEKMRGYEIVRLYASEELNFRKINDAINEGADFVIFEGAGNHHLWATHAKDNEEWIYYYAWNIMQLKNEHLPIVLTSGARLGQFNRSRECFNWLFVSKGKAVASIGPTGLCWIGHGENVTKIFLGRLHILLCQEMTSSPTLGEAWGNAITEYLSEYSWQGVAKAFHMKAAEELELFGDPTLKIGYGTMKASTVNKIFHVGGNGPNNYTRIQEAINDASDGDTIIVHEGIYIEDLLIDKSLTIMGRNARIKTNGIVITAPDVSIEGFHIEGYGKGDGITCYGNGLLLKSNEIRLFNKSIVISAENCIIEGNEIKNNECGIWLNSIWLNSSWLNAEIRENTIKSNWYGIWMEKASASIERNNFSYNQWYALWVEGNDGKIEENTFFRNWYSIYLYNSQGFEISSNVIISNMHGPQFVNSIRNNIEGNTIKKNEHYGIYFGWRSKDNIITKNNFIENAQNARDDAGNEWQSNYWSDYIGLRIKILWLLHIPYFIPKFSFDWHPALEPYSI
;
A
#
# COMPACT_ATOMS: atom_id res chain seq x y z
N MET A 1 55.63 -10.25 -48.06
CA MET A 1 55.19 -10.38 -46.64
C MET A 1 53.72 -10.77 -46.67
N LYS A 2 53.44 -12.08 -46.63
CA LYS A 2 52.85 -12.78 -45.46
C LYS A 2 51.51 -12.13 -45.05
N ALA A 3 50.39 -12.64 -45.56
CA ALA A 3 49.58 -13.76 -45.01
C ALA A 3 48.71 -13.26 -43.83
N LEU A 4 47.40 -13.52 -43.72
CA LEU A 4 46.61 -14.74 -43.99
C LEU A 4 45.10 -14.31 -43.95
N THR A 5 44.34 -14.33 -45.07
CA THR A 5 43.30 -15.33 -45.45
C THR A 5 41.89 -15.02 -44.88
N LEU A 6 40.92 -14.53 -45.68
CA LEU A 6 39.91 -15.29 -46.47
C LEU A 6 39.15 -16.36 -45.64
N LEU A 7 37.81 -16.25 -45.48
CA LEU A 7 36.81 -17.06 -46.21
C LEU A 7 35.36 -16.94 -45.66
N THR A 8 34.43 -16.79 -46.63
CA THR A 8 33.08 -17.41 -46.77
C THR A 8 31.83 -16.92 -46.02
N VAL A 9 30.89 -16.52 -46.89
CA VAL A 9 29.43 -16.52 -46.79
C VAL A 9 28.87 -17.95 -46.87
N ALA A 10 27.76 -18.15 -46.13
CA ALA A 10 26.69 -19.16 -46.25
C ALA A 10 26.88 -20.59 -45.69
N LEU A 11 25.79 -21.01 -45.01
CA LEU A 11 25.37 -22.35 -44.59
C LEU A 11 25.95 -22.91 -43.28
N PHE A 12 25.29 -22.57 -42.17
CA PHE A 12 24.84 -23.60 -41.22
C PHE A 12 23.40 -23.29 -40.76
N PHE A 13 22.59 -24.33 -40.79
CA PHE A 13 21.23 -24.42 -40.28
C PHE A 13 21.16 -24.00 -38.79
N MET A 14 20.03 -23.44 -38.38
CA MET A 14 19.61 -23.13 -36.98
C MET A 14 19.94 -24.27 -35.98
N PRO A 15 20.15 -23.97 -34.66
CA PRO A 15 19.05 -23.48 -33.82
C PRO A 15 19.41 -22.38 -32.80
N TYR A 16 18.37 -21.60 -32.47
CA TYR A 16 17.99 -21.20 -31.11
C TYR A 16 19.01 -21.55 -30.00
N PHE A 17 19.61 -20.54 -29.39
CA PHE A 17 20.10 -20.66 -28.02
C PHE A 17 18.96 -20.22 -27.09
N PRO A 18 18.31 -21.12 -26.33
CA PRO A 18 17.55 -20.70 -25.16
C PRO A 18 18.57 -20.19 -24.14
N SER A 19 18.43 -18.94 -23.69
CA SER A 19 19.17 -18.46 -22.53
C SER A 19 18.58 -19.16 -21.30
N THR A 20 19.09 -20.35 -20.97
CA THR A 20 18.81 -20.98 -19.69
C THR A 20 19.47 -20.12 -18.61
N ASN A 21 18.67 -19.36 -17.89
CA ASN A 21 19.12 -18.60 -16.74
C ASN A 21 19.08 -19.51 -15.51
N GLU A 22 19.99 -19.30 -14.57
CA GLU A 22 20.02 -20.05 -13.32
C GLU A 22 20.16 -19.13 -12.13
N MET A 23 19.57 -19.51 -11.01
CA MET A 23 19.70 -18.81 -9.73
C MET A 23 19.82 -19.80 -8.57
N PHE A 24 20.52 -19.36 -7.52
CA PHE A 24 20.67 -20.11 -6.28
C PHE A 24 19.80 -19.48 -5.19
N VAL A 25 18.85 -20.25 -4.67
CA VAL A 25 17.89 -19.81 -3.66
C VAL A 25 18.29 -20.41 -2.33
N LYS A 26 18.66 -19.55 -1.37
CA LYS A 26 18.83 -19.95 0.04
C LYS A 26 17.47 -19.96 0.72
N ILE A 27 17.18 -21.05 1.43
CA ILE A 27 15.93 -21.29 2.16
C ILE A 27 16.29 -21.71 3.58
N LYS A 28 15.72 -21.05 4.59
CA LYS A 28 15.88 -21.43 6.00
C LYS A 28 14.99 -22.64 6.32
N ALA A 29 15.34 -23.37 7.37
CA ALA A 29 14.52 -24.46 7.86
C ALA A 29 13.08 -23.99 8.14
N ASN A 30 12.10 -24.70 7.58
CA ASN A 30 10.66 -24.46 7.67
C ASN A 30 10.17 -23.15 7.01
N GLU A 31 10.99 -22.51 6.18
CA GLU A 31 10.60 -21.35 5.36
C GLU A 31 9.99 -21.81 4.03
N VAL A 32 8.94 -21.15 3.58
CA VAL A 32 8.44 -21.23 2.20
C VAL A 32 8.91 -19.98 1.47
N LYS A 33 9.56 -20.16 0.31
CA LYS A 33 9.99 -19.06 -0.54
C LYS A 33 9.33 -19.17 -1.90
N THR A 34 8.55 -18.15 -2.25
CA THR A 34 7.83 -18.09 -3.52
C THR A 34 8.50 -17.11 -4.48
N MET A 35 8.62 -17.51 -5.74
CA MET A 35 9.16 -16.70 -6.83
C MET A 35 8.14 -16.62 -7.96
N GLU A 36 8.07 -15.46 -8.59
CA GLU A 36 7.14 -15.18 -9.68
C GLU A 36 7.88 -15.18 -11.03
N PHE A 37 7.31 -15.83 -12.04
CA PHE A 37 7.83 -15.89 -13.40
C PHE A 37 6.75 -15.54 -14.43
N PRO A 38 7.10 -14.98 -15.60
CA PRO A 38 6.15 -14.81 -16.69
C PRO A 38 5.54 -16.14 -17.15
N ILE A 39 4.29 -16.12 -17.61
CA ILE A 39 3.64 -17.30 -18.22
C ILE A 39 4.51 -17.88 -19.35
N GLY A 40 4.60 -19.21 -19.40
CA GLY A 40 5.38 -19.94 -20.41
C GLY A 40 6.84 -20.13 -20.03
N THR A 41 7.26 -19.65 -18.86
CA THR A 41 8.58 -19.97 -18.31
C THR A 41 8.68 -21.46 -18.00
N LYS A 42 9.68 -22.15 -18.54
CA LYS A 42 9.99 -23.53 -18.16
C LYS A 42 10.92 -23.51 -16.95
N ILE A 43 10.60 -24.28 -15.92
CA ILE A 43 11.32 -24.30 -14.64
C ILE A 43 11.82 -25.72 -14.37
N SER A 44 13.08 -25.87 -13.97
CA SER A 44 13.61 -27.10 -13.37
C SER A 44 14.41 -26.79 -12.10
N ILE A 45 14.34 -27.71 -11.14
CA ILE A 45 14.90 -27.53 -9.80
C ILE A 45 15.88 -28.64 -9.50
N GLU A 46 17.10 -28.25 -9.13
CA GLU A 46 18.17 -29.14 -8.69
C GLU A 46 18.41 -28.93 -7.19
N GLY A 47 18.05 -29.94 -6.39
CA GLY A 47 18.22 -29.93 -4.94
C GLY A 47 17.24 -30.88 -4.24
N ASN A 48 17.56 -31.31 -3.03
CA ASN A 48 16.67 -32.13 -2.22
C ASN A 48 15.70 -31.24 -1.41
N VAL A 49 14.71 -30.67 -2.09
CA VAL A 49 13.67 -29.79 -1.52
C VAL A 49 12.29 -30.15 -2.04
N LYS A 50 11.26 -29.75 -1.30
CA LYS A 50 9.87 -29.84 -1.76
C LYS A 50 9.54 -28.55 -2.51
N TYR A 51 8.73 -28.63 -3.56
CA TYR A 51 8.27 -27.46 -4.28
C TYR A 51 6.88 -27.68 -4.90
N SER A 52 6.21 -26.59 -5.19
CA SER A 52 4.98 -26.54 -5.99
C SER A 52 5.11 -25.45 -7.05
N ILE A 53 4.48 -25.68 -8.20
CA ILE A 53 4.32 -24.69 -9.25
C ILE A 53 2.82 -24.46 -9.39
N ALA A 54 2.41 -23.21 -9.48
CA ALA A 54 1.04 -22.79 -9.70
C ALA A 54 0.99 -21.72 -10.79
N ARG A 55 -0.19 -21.46 -11.33
CA ARG A 55 -0.42 -20.37 -12.29
C ARG A 55 -1.62 -19.54 -11.82
N GLY A 56 -1.50 -18.22 -11.89
CA GLY A 56 -2.59 -17.33 -11.51
C GLY A 56 -2.34 -15.87 -11.89
N ILE A 57 -3.27 -15.00 -11.54
CA ILE A 57 -3.21 -13.55 -11.72
C ILE A 57 -2.85 -12.86 -10.40
N LYS A 58 -1.88 -11.94 -10.46
CA LYS A 58 -1.51 -11.05 -9.35
C LYS A 58 -1.14 -9.69 -9.90
N ASN A 59 -1.65 -8.63 -9.27
CA ASN A 59 -1.46 -7.23 -9.72
C ASN A 59 -1.80 -7.02 -11.21
N GLY A 60 -2.90 -7.63 -11.67
CA GLY A 60 -3.38 -7.52 -13.05
C GLY A 60 -2.54 -8.26 -14.10
N GLU A 61 -1.54 -9.04 -13.70
CA GLU A 61 -0.68 -9.82 -14.57
C GLU A 61 -0.76 -11.31 -14.24
N ARG A 62 -0.82 -12.15 -15.27
CA ARG A 62 -0.78 -13.61 -15.07
C ARG A 62 0.66 -14.11 -15.00
N LYS A 63 0.95 -14.92 -14.00
CA LYS A 63 2.29 -15.37 -13.64
C LYS A 63 2.31 -16.86 -13.27
N ILE A 64 3.50 -17.42 -13.26
CA ILE A 64 3.82 -18.73 -12.68
C ILE A 64 4.43 -18.48 -11.30
N PHE A 65 3.92 -19.18 -10.29
CA PHE A 65 4.39 -19.11 -8.90
C PHE A 65 5.15 -20.38 -8.58
N LEU A 66 6.44 -20.26 -8.25
CA LEU A 66 7.27 -21.35 -7.77
C LEU A 66 7.49 -21.19 -6.27
N SER A 67 6.84 -22.04 -5.48
CA SER A 67 7.02 -22.10 -4.02
C SER A 67 7.96 -23.24 -3.67
N ILE A 68 9.04 -22.94 -2.95
CA ILE A 68 10.04 -23.93 -2.51
C ILE A 68 10.06 -23.98 -0.99
N TYR A 69 10.08 -25.19 -0.45
CA TYR A 69 10.06 -25.48 0.98
C TYR A 69 11.14 -26.49 1.36
N SER A 70 11.76 -26.29 2.52
CA SER A 70 12.74 -27.22 3.08
C SER A 70 12.65 -27.27 4.61
N GLU A 71 12.63 -28.48 5.18
CA GLU A 71 12.66 -28.72 6.64
C GLU A 71 14.03 -28.40 7.27
N LYS A 72 15.06 -28.18 6.44
CA LYS A 72 16.42 -27.83 6.83
C LYS A 72 16.90 -26.64 6.01
N ASN A 73 17.93 -25.95 6.50
CA ASN A 73 18.61 -24.95 5.68
C ASN A 73 19.12 -25.60 4.38
N ALA A 74 18.74 -25.04 3.24
CA ALA A 74 19.09 -25.56 1.93
C ALA A 74 19.48 -24.44 0.97
N THR A 75 20.32 -24.77 0.00
CA THR A 75 20.55 -23.93 -1.19
C THR A 75 20.10 -24.73 -2.39
N VAL A 76 19.15 -24.17 -3.13
CA VAL A 76 18.48 -24.81 -4.25
C VAL A 76 18.89 -24.12 -5.54
N ARG A 77 19.24 -24.89 -6.57
CA ARG A 77 19.51 -24.32 -7.89
C ARG A 77 18.22 -24.39 -8.72
N VAL A 78 17.74 -23.24 -9.16
CA VAL A 78 16.56 -23.09 -10.01
C VAL A 78 17.04 -22.70 -11.40
N LYS A 79 16.76 -23.55 -12.39
CA LYS A 79 17.02 -23.28 -13.81
C LYS A 79 15.72 -22.90 -14.48
N TYR A 80 15.75 -21.86 -15.30
CA TYR A 80 14.56 -21.40 -16.00
C TYR A 80 14.86 -20.90 -17.41
N GLU A 81 13.88 -21.06 -18.29
CA GLU A 81 13.87 -20.56 -19.67
C GLU A 81 12.67 -19.62 -19.82
N LEU A 82 12.93 -18.32 -19.99
CA LEU A 82 11.89 -17.31 -20.16
C LEU A 82 11.19 -17.47 -21.52
N PRO A 83 9.90 -17.13 -21.62
CA PRO A 83 9.15 -17.22 -22.87
C PRO A 83 9.69 -16.23 -23.92
N HIS A 84 9.70 -16.65 -25.19
CA HIS A 84 10.18 -15.82 -26.32
C HIS A 84 9.17 -14.76 -26.80
N LYS A 85 7.95 -14.75 -26.28
CA LYS A 85 6.87 -13.86 -26.74
C LYS A 85 6.01 -13.42 -25.56
N THR A 86 5.82 -12.11 -25.43
CA THR A 86 4.86 -11.52 -24.49
C THR A 86 3.44 -11.65 -25.03
N MET A 87 2.46 -11.80 -24.13
CA MET A 87 1.05 -11.86 -24.51
C MET A 87 0.62 -10.54 -25.18
N LYS A 88 -0.30 -10.64 -26.16
CA LYS A 88 -0.90 -9.45 -26.79
C LYS A 88 -1.77 -8.70 -25.78
N ALA A 89 -1.91 -7.39 -25.97
CA ALA A 89 -2.90 -6.59 -25.23
C ALA A 89 -4.32 -7.11 -25.51
N GLY A 90 -5.14 -7.21 -24.46
CA GLY A 90 -6.51 -7.69 -24.53
C GLY A 90 -7.48 -6.71 -25.20
N GLU A 91 -8.53 -7.25 -25.81
CA GLU A 91 -9.67 -6.49 -26.37
C GLU A 91 -10.58 -5.95 -25.26
N TYR A 92 -10.83 -6.75 -24.21
CA TYR A 92 -11.69 -6.39 -23.07
C TYR A 92 -10.98 -6.69 -21.75
N ASP A 93 -11.32 -5.91 -20.71
CA ASP A 93 -10.80 -6.09 -19.35
C ASP A 93 -11.79 -6.89 -18.49
N PHE A 94 -13.08 -6.62 -18.66
CA PHE A 94 -14.15 -7.08 -17.77
C PHE A 94 -15.23 -7.86 -18.53
N LEU A 95 -15.53 -9.07 -18.06
CA LEU A 95 -16.59 -9.94 -18.59
C LEU A 95 -17.73 -10.08 -17.58
N ILE A 96 -18.94 -9.71 -17.98
CA ILE A 96 -20.16 -9.92 -17.20
C ILE A 96 -20.97 -11.05 -17.83
N ILE A 97 -21.23 -12.11 -17.07
CA ILE A 97 -22.02 -13.28 -17.50
C ILE A 97 -23.36 -13.27 -16.76
N ALA A 98 -24.45 -13.30 -17.53
CA ALA A 98 -25.81 -13.20 -16.98
C ALA A 98 -26.82 -14.06 -17.77
N PRO A 99 -28.00 -14.37 -17.19
CA PRO A 99 -29.13 -14.86 -17.96
C PRO A 99 -29.47 -13.91 -19.12
N ASP A 100 -29.84 -14.44 -20.29
CA ASP A 100 -30.06 -13.63 -21.51
C ASP A 100 -31.03 -12.46 -21.28
N LYS A 101 -32.10 -12.73 -20.52
CA LYS A 101 -33.13 -11.72 -20.17
C LYS A 101 -32.64 -10.57 -19.28
N TRP A 102 -31.43 -10.67 -18.72
CA TRP A 102 -30.84 -9.65 -17.84
C TRP A 102 -29.75 -8.84 -18.52
N VAL A 103 -29.33 -9.20 -19.74
CA VAL A 103 -28.29 -8.49 -20.49
C VAL A 103 -28.63 -7.01 -20.65
N GLU A 104 -29.87 -6.68 -21.03
CA GLU A 104 -30.31 -5.28 -21.16
C GLU A 104 -30.35 -4.54 -19.81
N LEU A 105 -30.68 -5.24 -18.72
CA LEU A 105 -30.74 -4.64 -17.38
C LEU A 105 -29.36 -4.30 -16.82
N ILE A 106 -28.30 -4.90 -17.37
CA ILE A 106 -26.89 -4.70 -16.99
C ILE A 106 -26.27 -3.52 -17.76
N ALA A 107 -26.89 -3.05 -18.84
CA ALA A 107 -26.35 -1.96 -19.65
C ALA A 107 -25.88 -0.72 -18.85
N PRO A 108 -26.61 -0.24 -17.82
CA PRO A 108 -26.14 0.90 -17.01
C PRO A 108 -24.82 0.62 -16.27
N LEU A 109 -24.62 -0.59 -15.77
CA LEU A 109 -23.36 -0.98 -15.13
C LEU A 109 -22.24 -0.99 -16.16
N LYS A 110 -22.48 -1.60 -17.32
CA LYS A 110 -21.51 -1.62 -18.43
C LYS A 110 -21.08 -0.21 -18.81
N GLU A 111 -22.03 0.67 -19.10
CA GLU A 111 -21.76 2.06 -19.51
C GLU A 111 -20.97 2.82 -18.44
N HIS A 112 -21.31 2.60 -17.17
CA HIS A 112 -20.58 3.17 -16.05
C HIS A 112 -19.12 2.69 -16.01
N LYS A 113 -18.86 1.38 -16.15
CA LYS A 113 -17.49 0.84 -16.17
C LYS A 113 -16.68 1.32 -17.37
N GLU A 114 -17.29 1.38 -18.55
CA GLU A 114 -16.64 1.92 -19.74
C GLU A 114 -16.31 3.42 -19.59
N SER A 115 -17.13 4.18 -18.85
CA SER A 115 -16.83 5.59 -18.54
C SER A 115 -15.58 5.77 -17.66
N TYR A 116 -15.23 4.75 -16.88
CA TYR A 116 -13.99 4.65 -16.10
C TYR A 116 -12.92 3.81 -16.79
N GLY A 117 -12.94 3.73 -18.13
CA GLY A 117 -11.86 3.10 -18.90
C GLY A 117 -11.79 1.58 -18.84
N ILE A 118 -12.75 0.90 -18.20
CA ILE A 118 -12.78 -0.56 -18.10
C ILE A 118 -13.59 -1.12 -19.26
N LYS A 119 -12.91 -1.71 -20.25
CA LYS A 119 -13.58 -2.24 -21.46
C LYS A 119 -14.41 -3.46 -21.09
N THR A 120 -15.72 -3.35 -21.25
CA THR A 120 -16.67 -4.30 -20.64
C THR A 120 -17.47 -5.06 -21.69
N LYS A 121 -17.41 -6.39 -21.60
CA LYS A 121 -18.22 -7.32 -22.40
C LYS A 121 -19.31 -7.93 -21.55
N VAL A 122 -20.57 -7.84 -22.00
CA VAL A 122 -21.70 -8.54 -21.37
C VAL A 122 -22.11 -9.69 -22.27
N VAL A 123 -22.23 -10.89 -21.69
CA VAL A 123 -22.55 -12.13 -22.42
C VAL A 123 -23.71 -12.85 -21.73
N GLY A 124 -24.68 -13.26 -22.55
CA GLY A 124 -25.82 -14.07 -22.13
C GLY A 124 -25.49 -15.56 -22.09
N LEU A 125 -26.09 -16.31 -21.17
CA LEU A 125 -25.93 -17.77 -21.06
C LEU A 125 -26.24 -18.53 -22.36
N GLY A 126 -27.21 -18.07 -23.17
CA GLY A 126 -27.54 -18.71 -24.44
C GLY A 126 -26.37 -18.70 -25.42
N GLU A 127 -25.55 -17.64 -25.43
CA GLU A 127 -24.33 -17.59 -26.24
C GLU A 127 -23.30 -18.60 -25.75
N ILE A 128 -23.11 -18.69 -24.43
CA ILE A 128 -22.14 -19.60 -23.80
C ILE A 128 -22.52 -21.06 -24.07
N TYR A 129 -23.76 -21.45 -23.79
CA TYR A 129 -24.17 -22.85 -23.86
C TYR A 129 -24.23 -23.40 -25.29
N ASN A 130 -24.32 -22.53 -26.29
CA ASN A 130 -24.27 -22.90 -27.70
C ASN A 130 -22.85 -23.04 -28.25
N ARG A 131 -21.85 -22.42 -27.62
CA ARG A 131 -20.46 -22.34 -28.13
C ARG A 131 -19.46 -23.15 -27.32
N ALA A 132 -19.58 -23.10 -25.99
CA ALA A 132 -18.58 -23.66 -25.09
C ALA A 132 -18.72 -25.17 -24.95
N LYS A 133 -17.57 -25.85 -24.91
CA LYS A 133 -17.47 -27.26 -24.52
C LYS A 133 -17.65 -27.36 -22.99
N GLY A 134 -18.06 -28.51 -22.49
CA GLY A 134 -18.18 -28.77 -21.05
C GLY A 134 -19.19 -29.86 -20.72
N ARG A 135 -18.92 -30.62 -19.67
CA ARG A 135 -19.73 -31.74 -19.17
C ARG A 135 -21.08 -31.27 -18.62
N ASP A 136 -21.10 -30.08 -18.01
CA ASP A 136 -22.29 -29.43 -17.48
C ASP A 136 -22.24 -27.90 -17.71
N ASP A 137 -23.31 -27.20 -17.33
CA ASP A 137 -23.46 -25.77 -17.56
C ASP A 137 -22.41 -24.91 -16.82
N ALA A 138 -21.94 -25.36 -15.65
CA ALA A 138 -20.89 -24.66 -14.91
C ALA A 138 -19.53 -24.82 -15.61
N GLU A 139 -19.20 -26.01 -16.10
CA GLU A 139 -17.97 -26.22 -16.84
C GLU A 139 -17.98 -25.49 -18.19
N LYS A 140 -19.13 -25.40 -18.88
CA LYS A 140 -19.28 -24.57 -20.08
C LYS A 140 -18.98 -23.10 -19.82
N ILE A 141 -19.45 -22.55 -18.70
CA ILE A 141 -19.12 -21.17 -18.30
C ILE A 141 -17.61 -21.04 -18.06
N LYS A 142 -16.98 -21.99 -17.38
CA LYS A 142 -15.54 -21.97 -17.12
C LYS A 142 -14.70 -22.06 -18.41
N TYR A 143 -15.08 -22.91 -19.36
CA TYR A 143 -14.44 -22.94 -20.69
C TYR A 143 -14.62 -21.62 -21.45
N PHE A 144 -15.80 -21.01 -21.36
CA PHE A 144 -16.01 -19.70 -21.97
C PHE A 144 -15.13 -18.62 -21.34
N ILE A 145 -14.94 -18.64 -20.02
CA ILE A 145 -13.99 -17.74 -19.33
C ILE A 145 -12.56 -17.99 -19.86
N LYS A 146 -12.13 -19.26 -19.98
CA LYS A 146 -10.84 -19.62 -20.57
C LYS A 146 -10.67 -19.02 -21.98
N ASP A 147 -11.66 -19.19 -22.83
CA ASP A 147 -11.61 -18.69 -24.21
C ASP A 147 -11.61 -17.15 -24.22
N ALA A 148 -12.38 -16.49 -23.34
CA ALA A 148 -12.37 -15.05 -23.18
C ALA A 148 -11.02 -14.51 -22.65
N ILE A 149 -10.32 -15.27 -21.80
CA ILE A 149 -8.94 -14.96 -21.39
C ILE A 149 -7.99 -14.99 -22.59
N GLU A 150 -8.07 -16.04 -23.40
CA GLU A 150 -7.15 -16.28 -24.53
C GLU A 150 -7.41 -15.36 -25.72
N GLU A 151 -8.67 -15.08 -26.01
CA GLU A 151 -9.09 -14.30 -27.17
C GLU A 151 -9.20 -12.81 -26.85
N TRP A 152 -9.72 -12.46 -25.67
CA TRP A 152 -10.00 -11.06 -25.30
C TRP A 152 -9.08 -10.51 -24.23
N GLY A 153 -8.31 -11.35 -23.52
CA GLY A 153 -7.42 -10.89 -22.46
C GLY A 153 -8.14 -10.49 -21.16
N ILE A 154 -9.38 -10.98 -20.95
CA ILE A 154 -10.19 -10.70 -19.75
C ILE A 154 -9.38 -10.87 -18.47
N LYS A 155 -9.53 -9.95 -17.52
CA LYS A 155 -8.93 -10.01 -16.18
C LYS A 155 -9.98 -10.14 -15.07
N TYR A 156 -11.14 -9.52 -15.25
CA TYR A 156 -12.23 -9.52 -14.28
C TYR A 156 -13.44 -10.26 -14.83
N VAL A 157 -14.10 -11.04 -13.99
CA VAL A 157 -15.34 -11.76 -14.33
C VAL A 157 -16.40 -11.50 -13.26
N LEU A 158 -17.58 -11.04 -13.68
CA LEU A 158 -18.74 -10.88 -12.81
C LEU A 158 -19.84 -11.86 -13.21
N LEU A 159 -20.21 -12.73 -12.27
CA LEU A 159 -21.33 -13.65 -12.41
C LEU A 159 -22.61 -12.99 -11.87
N VAL A 160 -23.59 -12.76 -12.74
CA VAL A 160 -24.84 -12.07 -12.37
C VAL A 160 -26.00 -13.06 -12.34
N GLY A 161 -26.29 -13.58 -11.15
CA GLY A 161 -27.42 -14.46 -10.89
C GLY A 161 -27.20 -15.39 -9.72
N GLY A 162 -28.23 -15.59 -8.90
CA GLY A 162 -28.23 -16.50 -7.77
C GLY A 162 -29.21 -17.67 -7.92
N ARG A 163 -29.62 -18.23 -6.77
CA ARG A 163 -30.59 -19.33 -6.72
C ARG A 163 -32.02 -18.79 -6.80
N LYS A 164 -32.83 -19.33 -7.72
CA LYS A 164 -34.28 -19.05 -7.79
C LYS A 164 -34.98 -19.68 -6.58
N TYR A 165 -36.13 -19.13 -6.19
CA TYR A 165 -36.98 -19.71 -5.14
C TYR A 165 -37.44 -21.14 -5.45
N THR A 166 -37.54 -21.51 -6.74
CA THR A 166 -37.86 -22.86 -7.21
C THR A 166 -36.73 -23.88 -6.96
N GLY A 167 -35.58 -23.43 -6.46
CA GLY A 167 -34.43 -24.28 -6.13
C GLY A 167 -33.41 -24.44 -7.27
N THR A 168 -33.73 -23.98 -8.49
CA THR A 168 -32.84 -23.95 -9.66
C THR A 168 -31.95 -22.72 -9.70
N TRP A 169 -30.85 -22.76 -10.44
CA TRP A 169 -29.91 -21.63 -10.57
C TRP A 169 -30.23 -20.71 -11.75
N LEU A 170 -29.98 -19.41 -11.58
CA LEU A 170 -29.87 -18.46 -12.70
C LEU A 170 -28.50 -18.55 -13.34
N ILE A 171 -27.45 -18.55 -12.53
CA ILE A 171 -26.08 -18.90 -12.90
C ILE A 171 -25.68 -20.07 -12.00
N PRO A 172 -25.23 -21.22 -12.55
CA PRO A 172 -24.86 -22.37 -11.76
C PRO A 172 -23.69 -22.06 -10.82
N VAL A 173 -23.54 -22.90 -9.80
CA VAL A 173 -22.41 -22.87 -8.85
C VAL A 173 -21.65 -24.18 -8.94
N ARG A 174 -20.42 -24.20 -8.44
CA ARG A 174 -19.69 -25.46 -8.22
C ARG A 174 -19.70 -25.84 -6.75
N TYR A 175 -19.84 -27.13 -6.49
CA TYR A 175 -19.68 -27.70 -5.16
C TYR A 175 -18.35 -28.42 -5.07
N THR A 176 -17.54 -28.03 -4.08
CA THR A 176 -16.27 -28.70 -3.75
C THR A 176 -16.50 -29.81 -2.72
N TRP A 177 -15.82 -30.93 -2.88
CA TRP A 177 -15.90 -32.14 -2.04
C TRP A 177 -14.63 -32.32 -1.20
N LEU A 178 -14.13 -31.23 -0.64
CA LEU A 178 -13.01 -31.23 0.28
C LEU A 178 -13.42 -31.76 1.66
N ASN A 179 -12.71 -32.77 2.14
CA ASN A 179 -12.83 -33.27 3.51
C ASN A 179 -11.79 -32.56 4.38
N ASP A 180 -12.24 -31.63 5.23
CA ASP A 180 -11.37 -30.88 6.14
C ASP A 180 -10.81 -31.73 7.30
N ARG A 181 -11.19 -33.02 7.36
CA ARG A 181 -10.77 -34.00 8.38
C ARG A 181 -11.11 -33.55 9.81
N SER A 182 -12.01 -32.57 9.98
CA SER A 182 -12.43 -32.14 11.30
C SER A 182 -13.22 -33.26 11.98
N SER A 183 -12.90 -33.55 13.25
CA SER A 183 -13.67 -34.46 14.09
C SER A 183 -14.90 -33.77 14.70
N SER A 184 -15.33 -32.66 14.11
CA SER A 184 -16.44 -31.87 14.63
C SER A 184 -17.75 -32.66 14.52
N TRP A 185 -18.70 -32.35 15.38
CA TRP A 185 -20.05 -32.92 15.38
C TRP A 185 -20.84 -32.66 14.09
N GLU A 186 -20.34 -31.77 13.21
CA GLU A 186 -21.00 -31.37 11.99
C GLU A 186 -20.13 -31.65 10.76
N TYR A 187 -20.30 -32.83 10.17
CA TYR A 187 -19.64 -33.22 8.93
C TYR A 187 -20.19 -32.43 7.73
N GLU A 188 -19.40 -31.48 7.18
CA GLU A 188 -19.73 -30.78 5.93
C GLU A 188 -19.29 -31.61 4.73
N ARG A 189 -20.25 -32.22 4.03
CA ARG A 189 -19.98 -33.07 2.85
C ARG A 189 -19.40 -32.30 1.66
N ARG A 190 -19.88 -31.08 1.46
CA ARG A 190 -19.54 -30.20 0.33
C ARG A 190 -20.01 -28.78 0.60
N PHE A 191 -19.33 -27.80 0.02
CA PHE A 191 -19.70 -26.39 0.06
C PHE A 191 -19.56 -25.74 -1.32
N ILE A 192 -20.03 -24.50 -1.47
CA ILE A 192 -19.96 -23.79 -2.76
C ILE A 192 -18.58 -23.19 -2.91
N SER A 193 -17.99 -23.27 -4.10
CA SER A 193 -16.78 -22.51 -4.40
C SER A 193 -16.89 -21.91 -5.79
N ASP A 194 -16.98 -20.59 -5.86
CA ASP A 194 -16.85 -19.88 -7.12
C ASP A 194 -15.38 -19.63 -7.50
N LEU A 195 -14.41 -19.89 -6.61
CA LEU A 195 -12.99 -19.99 -6.98
C LEU A 195 -12.81 -20.98 -8.14
N TYR A 196 -13.70 -21.98 -8.28
CA TYR A 196 -13.81 -22.83 -9.46
C TYR A 196 -13.83 -22.06 -10.79
N TYR A 197 -14.54 -20.95 -10.89
CA TYR A 197 -14.60 -20.15 -12.12
C TYR A 197 -13.37 -19.26 -12.31
N ALA A 198 -12.64 -18.98 -11.23
CA ALA A 198 -11.46 -18.13 -11.24
C ALA A 198 -10.16 -18.90 -11.51
N ASP A 199 -9.96 -20.08 -10.90
CA ASP A 199 -8.85 -21.01 -11.19
C ASP A 199 -9.15 -21.72 -12.52
N VAL A 200 -8.59 -21.23 -13.63
CA VAL A 200 -8.93 -21.69 -15.00
C VAL A 200 -7.87 -22.64 -15.54
N TYR A 201 -6.61 -22.47 -15.14
CA TYR A 201 -5.48 -23.21 -15.65
C TYR A 201 -4.74 -23.95 -14.54
N ASN A 202 -4.34 -25.18 -14.82
CA ASN A 202 -3.31 -25.84 -14.02
C ASN A 202 -1.96 -25.14 -14.23
N ALA A 203 -1.00 -25.42 -13.35
CA ALA A 203 0.39 -24.94 -13.43
C ALA A 203 1.08 -25.10 -14.80
N ASP A 204 0.76 -26.15 -15.56
CA ASP A 204 1.31 -26.40 -16.91
C ASP A 204 0.59 -25.65 -18.04
N GLY A 205 -0.45 -24.88 -17.70
CA GLY A 205 -1.32 -24.14 -18.61
C GLY A 205 -2.43 -24.96 -19.26
N SER A 206 -2.60 -26.22 -18.88
CA SER A 206 -3.79 -27.00 -19.26
C SER A 206 -5.03 -26.53 -18.49
N PHE A 207 -6.23 -26.87 -18.97
CA PHE A 207 -7.48 -26.47 -18.31
C PHE A 207 -7.66 -27.17 -16.95
N SER A 208 -7.93 -26.39 -15.91
CA SER A 208 -8.23 -26.86 -14.56
C SER A 208 -9.70 -27.30 -14.49
N SER A 209 -9.98 -28.59 -14.61
CA SER A 209 -11.38 -29.11 -14.58
C SER A 209 -11.99 -29.13 -13.17
N TRP A 210 -11.13 -29.02 -12.14
CA TRP A 210 -11.41 -29.42 -10.76
C TRP A 210 -11.89 -30.86 -10.59
N ASP A 211 -11.74 -31.73 -11.59
CA ASP A 211 -12.14 -33.14 -11.53
C ASP A 211 -11.16 -33.92 -12.41
N THR A 212 -9.99 -34.18 -11.83
CA THR A 212 -8.80 -34.74 -12.49
C THR A 212 -8.88 -36.25 -12.67
N ASN A 213 -9.74 -36.93 -11.91
CA ASN A 213 -10.02 -38.36 -12.05
C ASN A 213 -11.35 -38.64 -12.79
N ASN A 214 -12.08 -37.60 -13.18
CA ASN A 214 -13.32 -37.64 -13.96
C ASN A 214 -14.42 -38.49 -13.30
N ASN A 215 -14.56 -38.37 -11.97
CA ASN A 215 -15.57 -39.07 -11.19
C ASN A 215 -16.81 -38.20 -10.86
N GLY A 216 -16.80 -36.92 -11.25
CA GLY A 216 -17.90 -35.97 -11.03
C GLY A 216 -17.93 -35.32 -9.64
N TYR A 217 -16.93 -35.58 -8.79
CA TYR A 217 -16.70 -34.91 -7.52
C TYR A 217 -15.62 -33.87 -7.72
N TYR A 218 -16.03 -32.61 -7.72
CA TYR A 218 -15.13 -31.51 -8.05
C TYR A 218 -14.41 -31.02 -6.80
N GLY A 219 -13.16 -30.62 -6.95
CA GLY A 219 -12.37 -30.03 -5.87
C GLY A 219 -12.08 -31.03 -4.75
N GLU A 220 -12.13 -32.33 -5.02
CA GLU A 220 -12.16 -33.30 -3.94
C GLU A 220 -10.79 -33.42 -3.25
N TYR A 221 -10.79 -33.56 -1.93
CA TYR A 221 -9.55 -33.78 -1.17
C TYR A 221 -9.82 -34.70 0.01
N ASP A 222 -9.18 -35.88 0.03
CA ASP A 222 -9.46 -36.96 0.98
C ASP A 222 -10.95 -37.33 1.07
N HIS A 223 -11.64 -37.20 -0.05
CA HIS A 223 -13.03 -37.61 -0.16
C HIS A 223 -13.09 -39.14 -0.15
N GLU A 224 -13.81 -39.69 0.82
CA GLU A 224 -13.84 -41.14 1.04
C GLU A 224 -15.00 -41.78 0.30
N ILE A 225 -14.69 -42.62 -0.69
CA ILE A 225 -15.65 -43.40 -1.47
C ILE A 225 -15.21 -44.87 -1.42
N ASP A 226 -16.10 -45.76 -0.99
CA ASP A 226 -15.86 -47.20 -0.88
C ASP A 226 -14.56 -47.55 -0.10
N GLY A 227 -14.27 -46.79 0.97
CA GLY A 227 -13.08 -46.97 1.81
C GLY A 227 -11.77 -46.48 1.19
N LYS A 228 -11.81 -45.75 0.06
CA LYS A 228 -10.65 -45.12 -0.58
C LYS A 228 -10.74 -43.61 -0.48
N LYS A 229 -9.63 -42.97 -0.13
CA LYS A 229 -9.49 -41.51 -0.16
C LYS A 229 -9.04 -41.05 -1.54
N LEU A 230 -9.85 -40.21 -2.16
CA LEU A 230 -9.60 -39.62 -3.48
C LEU A 230 -9.32 -38.12 -3.33
N SER A 231 -8.48 -37.60 -4.22
CA SER A 231 -8.12 -36.18 -4.27
C SER A 231 -7.90 -35.74 -5.71
N ASP A 232 -8.34 -34.53 -6.01
CA ASP A 232 -7.98 -33.80 -7.21
C ASP A 232 -6.64 -33.09 -7.07
N LYS A 233 -5.99 -32.89 -8.22
CA LYS A 233 -4.77 -32.07 -8.31
C LYS A 233 -5.16 -30.66 -8.75
N LEU A 234 -5.12 -29.73 -7.81
CA LEU A 234 -5.46 -28.32 -8.00
C LEU A 234 -4.30 -27.47 -7.49
N ASP A 235 -4.10 -26.29 -8.09
CA ASP A 235 -3.26 -25.26 -7.49
C ASP A 235 -4.07 -24.20 -6.73
N LEU A 236 -5.34 -23.96 -7.11
CA LEU A 236 -6.29 -23.01 -6.52
C LEU A 236 -6.00 -21.53 -6.80
N TYR A 237 -5.00 -21.23 -7.64
CA TYR A 237 -4.62 -19.84 -7.89
C TYR A 237 -5.62 -19.23 -8.89
N PRO A 238 -6.29 -18.11 -8.56
CA PRO A 238 -7.22 -17.50 -9.49
C PRO A 238 -6.45 -16.98 -10.72
N ASP A 239 -6.96 -17.19 -11.92
CA ASP A 239 -6.46 -16.63 -13.20
C ASP A 239 -7.24 -15.39 -13.67
N VAL A 240 -8.36 -15.11 -13.02
CA VAL A 240 -9.19 -13.91 -13.16
C VAL A 240 -9.67 -13.47 -11.78
N TYR A 241 -9.87 -12.17 -11.61
CA TYR A 241 -10.53 -11.61 -10.45
C TYR A 241 -12.04 -11.80 -10.60
N LEU A 242 -12.66 -12.49 -9.65
CA LEU A 242 -14.05 -12.93 -9.77
C LEU A 242 -14.92 -12.28 -8.69
N GLY A 243 -16.12 -11.86 -9.07
CA GLY A 243 -17.18 -11.53 -8.12
C GLY A 243 -18.53 -12.05 -8.58
N ARG A 244 -19.48 -12.15 -7.64
CA ARG A 244 -20.85 -12.58 -7.91
C ARG A 244 -21.88 -11.56 -7.41
N LEU A 245 -22.81 -11.18 -8.28
CA LEU A 245 -24.09 -10.61 -7.87
C LEU A 245 -25.12 -11.74 -7.78
N ALA A 246 -25.35 -12.30 -6.59
CA ALA A 246 -26.22 -13.45 -6.38
C ALA A 246 -27.73 -13.10 -6.42
N CYS A 247 -28.10 -12.14 -7.28
CA CYS A 247 -29.44 -11.62 -7.43
C CYS A 247 -30.42 -12.73 -7.80
N ARG A 248 -31.57 -12.76 -7.12
CA ARG A 248 -32.62 -13.79 -7.32
C ARG A 248 -33.72 -13.30 -8.25
N ASN A 249 -33.81 -12.00 -8.48
CA ASN A 249 -34.83 -11.34 -9.30
C ASN A 249 -34.33 -9.98 -9.83
N GLU A 250 -35.09 -9.40 -10.76
CA GLU A 250 -34.73 -8.16 -11.46
C GLU A 250 -34.74 -6.91 -10.56
N ARG A 251 -35.60 -6.89 -9.53
CA ARG A 251 -35.67 -5.74 -8.61
C ARG A 251 -34.39 -5.64 -7.79
N GLU A 252 -33.91 -6.78 -7.34
CA GLU A 252 -32.65 -6.90 -6.63
C GLU A 252 -31.47 -6.51 -7.52
N LEU A 253 -31.42 -7.03 -8.75
CA LEU A 253 -30.39 -6.67 -9.74
C LEU A 253 -30.31 -5.16 -9.98
N LYS A 254 -31.45 -4.52 -10.28
CA LYS A 254 -31.52 -3.07 -10.53
C LYS A 254 -31.02 -2.26 -9.33
N ARG A 255 -31.37 -2.68 -8.11
CA ARG A 255 -30.89 -2.02 -6.88
C ARG A 255 -29.40 -2.19 -6.69
N VAL A 256 -28.87 -3.40 -6.83
CA VAL A 256 -27.43 -3.66 -6.64
C VAL A 256 -26.60 -2.91 -7.68
N ILE A 257 -27.02 -2.89 -8.95
CA ILE A 257 -26.37 -2.07 -10.00
C ILE A 257 -26.37 -0.59 -9.62
N LYS A 258 -27.52 -0.05 -9.19
CA LYS A 258 -27.63 1.35 -8.77
C LYS A 258 -26.66 1.64 -7.62
N ASN A 259 -26.60 0.77 -6.61
CA ASN A 259 -25.73 0.94 -5.45
C ASN A 259 -24.24 0.93 -5.82
N ILE A 260 -23.83 0.06 -6.75
CA ILE A 260 -22.45 0.04 -7.26
C ILE A 260 -22.13 1.38 -7.93
N ILE A 261 -23.00 1.85 -8.83
CA ILE A 261 -22.84 3.13 -9.54
C ILE A 261 -22.83 4.32 -8.58
N ASP A 262 -23.73 4.34 -7.59
CA ASP A 262 -23.81 5.41 -6.60
C ASP A 262 -22.53 5.45 -5.75
N TYR A 263 -22.06 4.27 -5.30
CA TYR A 263 -20.82 4.13 -4.53
C TYR A 263 -19.63 4.64 -5.34
N GLU A 264 -19.54 4.28 -6.63
CA GLU A 264 -18.46 4.68 -7.54
C GLU A 264 -18.43 6.18 -7.88
N ASN A 265 -19.52 6.89 -7.63
CA ASN A 265 -19.59 8.35 -7.74
C ASN A 265 -19.52 9.06 -6.37
N GLY A 266 -19.33 8.29 -5.29
CA GLY A 266 -19.29 8.79 -3.91
C GLY A 266 -17.91 9.27 -3.46
N HIS A 267 -17.79 9.53 -2.17
CA HIS A 267 -16.54 9.92 -1.50
C HIS A 267 -16.27 8.96 -0.34
N LEU A 268 -15.01 8.84 0.07
CA LEU A 268 -14.65 8.02 1.23
C LEU A 268 -14.96 8.70 2.54
N THR A 269 -15.27 7.89 3.54
CA THR A 269 -15.31 8.34 4.94
C THR A 269 -13.96 8.16 5.64
N LYS A 270 -13.05 7.35 5.08
CA LYS A 270 -11.79 6.92 5.70
C LYS A 270 -11.99 6.32 7.09
N LYS A 271 -13.11 5.63 7.29
CA LYS A 271 -13.45 4.95 8.54
C LYS A 271 -13.61 3.44 8.32
N ALA A 272 -13.04 2.64 9.21
CA ALA A 272 -13.19 1.18 9.23
C ALA A 272 -13.71 0.73 10.61
N ILE A 273 -14.74 -0.12 10.59
CA ILE A 273 -15.36 -0.67 11.80
C ILE A 273 -14.87 -2.10 11.97
N LEU A 274 -14.30 -2.40 13.13
CA LEU A 274 -13.76 -3.71 13.48
C LEU A 274 -14.59 -4.30 14.62
N CYS A 275 -15.25 -5.43 14.37
CA CYS A 275 -16.23 -6.03 15.27
C CYS A 275 -15.83 -7.48 15.60
N GLY A 276 -15.55 -7.79 16.86
CA GLY A 276 -15.07 -9.11 17.26
C GLY A 276 -15.05 -9.33 18.77
N GLY A 277 -14.68 -10.54 19.17
CA GLY A 277 -14.65 -10.98 20.56
C GLY A 277 -13.87 -12.27 20.71
N ASP A 278 -14.20 -13.04 21.73
CA ASP A 278 -13.63 -14.36 22.03
C ASP A 278 -14.34 -15.45 21.22
N LEU A 279 -13.57 -16.37 20.63
CA LEU A 279 -14.04 -17.46 19.78
C LEU A 279 -13.82 -18.83 20.41
N TYR A 280 -12.87 -18.95 21.34
CA TYR A 280 -12.52 -20.18 22.01
C TYR A 280 -12.47 -19.99 23.53
N LEU A 281 -13.65 -20.05 24.15
CA LEU A 281 -13.79 -19.91 25.60
C LEU A 281 -12.96 -20.95 26.36
N HIS A 282 -12.26 -20.48 27.39
CA HIS A 282 -11.45 -21.30 28.30
C HIS A 282 -10.37 -22.13 27.60
N ASP A 283 -9.91 -21.67 26.43
CA ASP A 283 -8.76 -22.26 25.78
C ASP A 283 -7.47 -22.02 26.59
N PRO A 284 -6.41 -22.85 26.42
CA PRO A 284 -5.19 -22.71 27.20
C PRO A 284 -4.35 -21.48 26.82
N TRP A 285 -4.75 -20.69 25.82
CA TRP A 285 -4.01 -19.55 25.31
C TRP A 285 -4.47 -18.22 25.92
N ASP A 286 -5.70 -18.16 26.46
CA ASP A 286 -6.25 -16.99 27.18
C ASP A 286 -6.28 -15.71 26.32
N VAL A 287 -6.57 -15.86 25.02
CA VAL A 287 -6.61 -14.79 24.02
C VAL A 287 -8.02 -14.71 23.45
N ALA A 288 -8.62 -13.52 23.41
CA ALA A 288 -9.83 -13.29 22.63
C ALA A 288 -9.45 -13.19 21.14
N GLU A 289 -9.55 -14.29 20.38
CA GLU A 289 -8.94 -14.38 19.05
C GLU A 289 -9.47 -13.36 18.05
N GLY A 290 -10.77 -13.06 18.10
CA GLY A 290 -11.37 -12.06 17.21
C GLY A 290 -10.81 -10.67 17.45
N GLU A 291 -10.68 -10.25 18.72
CA GLU A 291 -10.08 -8.95 19.06
C GLU A 291 -8.58 -8.92 18.71
N TYR A 292 -7.84 -9.99 19.00
CA TYR A 292 -6.42 -10.11 18.69
C TYR A 292 -6.16 -10.03 17.17
N LEU A 293 -6.96 -10.72 16.37
CA LEU A 293 -6.91 -10.66 14.91
C LEU A 293 -7.24 -9.26 14.39
N LEU A 294 -8.25 -8.61 14.96
CA LEU A 294 -8.67 -7.28 14.54
C LEU A 294 -7.63 -6.21 14.83
N GLU A 295 -6.81 -6.33 15.88
CA GLU A 295 -5.68 -5.41 16.09
C GLU A 295 -4.63 -5.54 14.99
N GLU A 296 -4.27 -6.76 14.55
CA GLU A 296 -3.37 -6.95 13.41
C GLU A 296 -3.96 -6.37 12.12
N ILE A 297 -5.26 -6.54 11.91
CA ILE A 297 -5.97 -5.93 10.77
C ILE A 297 -5.93 -4.39 10.86
N ALA A 298 -6.15 -3.82 12.04
CA ALA A 298 -6.08 -2.37 12.27
C ALA A 298 -4.71 -1.81 11.88
N GLU A 299 -3.62 -2.53 12.17
CA GLU A 299 -2.27 -2.13 11.77
C GLU A 299 -2.04 -2.14 10.25
N LYS A 300 -2.75 -3.00 9.50
CA LYS A 300 -2.69 -3.04 8.04
C LYS A 300 -3.55 -1.96 7.40
N MET A 301 -4.60 -1.50 8.06
CA MET A 301 -5.52 -0.48 7.55
C MET A 301 -5.04 0.95 7.84
N ARG A 302 -3.76 1.24 7.60
CA ARG A 302 -3.17 2.58 7.83
C ARG A 302 -3.85 3.62 6.96
N GLY A 303 -4.16 4.78 7.53
CA GLY A 303 -4.89 5.85 6.85
C GLY A 303 -6.42 5.75 6.98
N TYR A 304 -6.92 4.79 7.76
CA TYR A 304 -8.32 4.75 8.20
C TYR A 304 -8.43 5.07 9.70
N GLU A 305 -9.48 5.80 10.06
CA GLU A 305 -9.97 5.89 11.43
C GLU A 305 -10.56 4.52 11.83
N ILE A 306 -9.99 3.90 12.85
CA ILE A 306 -10.40 2.56 13.31
C ILE A 306 -11.41 2.69 14.45
N VAL A 307 -12.63 2.22 14.23
CA VAL A 307 -13.67 2.08 15.24
C VAL A 307 -13.70 0.65 15.74
N ARG A 308 -13.27 0.44 16.99
CA ARG A 308 -13.24 -0.87 17.65
C ARG A 308 -14.58 -1.12 18.33
N LEU A 309 -15.23 -2.20 17.96
CA LEU A 309 -16.46 -2.70 18.55
C LEU A 309 -16.20 -4.09 19.12
N TYR A 310 -15.52 -4.12 20.26
CA TYR A 310 -15.02 -5.34 20.88
C TYR A 310 -15.96 -5.84 21.97
N ALA A 311 -16.04 -7.17 22.10
CA ALA A 311 -16.87 -7.81 23.10
C ALA A 311 -16.39 -7.49 24.52
N SER A 312 -15.08 -7.27 24.71
CA SER A 312 -14.48 -6.74 25.94
C SER A 312 -14.97 -5.33 26.33
N GLU A 313 -15.57 -4.57 25.39
CA GLU A 313 -16.09 -3.21 25.59
C GLU A 313 -17.64 -3.14 25.46
N GLU A 314 -18.34 -4.17 25.93
CA GLU A 314 -19.81 -4.28 25.93
C GLU A 314 -20.43 -4.19 24.52
N LEU A 315 -19.99 -5.07 23.61
CA LEU A 315 -20.53 -5.17 22.25
C LEU A 315 -22.03 -5.53 22.26
N ASN A 316 -22.81 -4.87 21.40
CA ASN A 316 -24.19 -5.25 21.11
C ASN A 316 -24.64 -4.73 19.74
N PHE A 317 -25.76 -5.25 19.23
CA PHE A 317 -26.23 -4.91 17.88
C PHE A 317 -26.53 -3.41 17.67
N ARG A 318 -26.88 -2.65 18.72
CA ARG A 318 -27.16 -1.22 18.59
C ARG A 318 -25.89 -0.46 18.30
N LYS A 319 -24.81 -0.71 19.06
CA LYS A 319 -23.48 -0.14 18.80
C LYS A 319 -22.99 -0.43 17.38
N ILE A 320 -23.16 -1.67 16.91
CA ILE A 320 -22.84 -2.07 15.54
C ILE A 320 -23.65 -1.26 14.53
N ASN A 321 -24.97 -1.21 14.69
CA ASN A 321 -25.84 -0.46 13.78
C ASN A 321 -25.55 1.04 13.79
N ASP A 322 -25.32 1.64 14.97
CA ASP A 322 -25.05 3.06 15.12
C ASP A 322 -23.76 3.43 14.39
N ALA A 323 -22.67 2.67 14.60
CA ALA A 323 -21.41 2.88 13.90
C ALA A 323 -21.55 2.73 12.38
N ILE A 324 -22.26 1.70 11.89
CA ILE A 324 -22.48 1.52 10.44
C ILE A 324 -23.34 2.67 9.88
N ASN A 325 -24.35 3.14 10.63
CA ASN A 325 -25.21 4.25 10.22
C ASN A 325 -24.48 5.58 10.13
N GLU A 326 -23.43 5.80 10.93
CA GLU A 326 -22.55 6.97 10.83
C GLU A 326 -21.73 7.00 9.53
N GLY A 327 -21.54 5.83 8.90
CA GLY A 327 -20.84 5.67 7.63
C GLY A 327 -19.40 5.19 7.79
N ALA A 328 -19.09 4.05 7.18
CA ALA A 328 -17.76 3.46 7.12
C ALA A 328 -17.49 2.90 5.73
N ASP A 329 -16.23 2.95 5.29
CA ASP A 329 -15.80 2.33 4.03
C ASP A 329 -15.72 0.82 4.18
N PHE A 330 -15.34 0.34 5.37
CA PHE A 330 -15.19 -1.07 5.70
C PHE A 330 -15.87 -1.45 7.01
N VAL A 331 -16.46 -2.65 7.04
CA VAL A 331 -16.97 -3.28 8.25
C VAL A 331 -16.47 -4.71 8.30
N ILE A 332 -15.73 -5.06 9.34
CA ILE A 332 -15.09 -6.36 9.49
C ILE A 332 -15.66 -7.06 10.73
N PHE A 333 -16.20 -8.27 10.51
CA PHE A 333 -16.76 -9.11 11.56
C PHE A 333 -15.89 -10.35 11.76
N GLU A 334 -15.21 -10.45 12.90
CA GLU A 334 -14.43 -11.63 13.29
C GLU A 334 -15.15 -12.41 14.39
N GLY A 335 -15.76 -13.54 14.03
CA GLY A 335 -16.54 -14.31 14.98
C GLY A 335 -17.06 -15.65 14.45
N ALA A 336 -18.05 -16.20 15.15
CA ALA A 336 -18.79 -17.37 14.75
C ALA A 336 -19.95 -16.97 13.83
N GLY A 337 -20.47 -17.94 13.08
CA GLY A 337 -21.51 -17.67 12.10
C GLY A 337 -22.49 -18.82 11.92
N ASN A 338 -23.66 -18.47 11.41
CA ASN A 338 -24.59 -19.37 10.77
C ASN A 338 -25.28 -18.61 9.63
N HIS A 339 -26.03 -19.30 8.78
CA HIS A 339 -26.63 -18.77 7.54
C HIS A 339 -27.38 -17.42 7.68
N HIS A 340 -27.84 -17.05 8.88
CA HIS A 340 -28.59 -15.82 9.17
C HIS A 340 -28.12 -15.01 10.38
N LEU A 341 -26.98 -15.33 10.98
CA LEU A 341 -26.47 -14.61 12.14
C LEU A 341 -24.96 -14.70 12.23
N TRP A 342 -24.36 -13.63 12.72
CA TRP A 342 -23.00 -13.60 13.23
C TRP A 342 -23.07 -13.54 14.76
N ALA A 343 -22.07 -14.11 15.44
CA ALA A 343 -22.02 -14.09 16.89
C ALA A 343 -20.58 -14.17 17.43
N THR A 344 -20.38 -13.74 18.67
CA THR A 344 -19.11 -13.86 19.41
C THR A 344 -19.39 -13.94 20.91
N HIS A 345 -18.34 -14.09 21.72
CA HIS A 345 -18.38 -14.00 23.17
C HIS A 345 -17.54 -12.84 23.68
N ALA A 346 -17.86 -12.32 24.87
CA ALA A 346 -16.87 -11.56 25.63
C ALA A 346 -15.86 -12.52 26.25
N LYS A 347 -14.63 -12.05 26.49
CA LYS A 347 -13.58 -12.87 27.11
C LYS A 347 -14.07 -13.49 28.42
N ASP A 348 -13.87 -14.80 28.57
CA ASP A 348 -14.29 -15.60 29.73
C ASP A 348 -15.80 -15.56 30.04
N ASN A 349 -16.64 -15.26 29.05
CA ASN A 349 -18.10 -15.22 29.21
C ASN A 349 -18.82 -16.13 28.21
N GLU A 350 -19.52 -17.15 28.74
CA GLU A 350 -20.30 -18.10 27.93
C GLU A 350 -21.56 -17.52 27.27
N GLU A 351 -21.95 -16.27 27.59
CA GLU A 351 -23.10 -15.61 26.95
C GLU A 351 -22.76 -15.20 25.52
N TRP A 352 -23.61 -15.61 24.57
CA TRP A 352 -23.48 -15.24 23.16
C TRP A 352 -23.96 -13.81 22.89
N ILE A 353 -23.12 -13.04 22.19
CA ILE A 353 -23.48 -11.74 21.62
C ILE A 353 -23.87 -11.97 20.16
N TYR A 354 -25.14 -11.72 19.83
CA TYR A 354 -25.67 -11.98 18.49
C TYR A 354 -25.87 -10.72 17.65
N TYR A 355 -25.58 -10.85 16.35
CA TYR A 355 -26.00 -9.91 15.30
C TYR A 355 -26.73 -10.68 14.18
N TYR A 356 -28.05 -10.52 14.14
CA TYR A 356 -28.93 -11.26 13.23
C TYR A 356 -29.12 -10.55 11.88
N ALA A 357 -29.54 -11.32 10.89
CA ALA A 357 -30.06 -10.80 9.61
C ALA A 357 -31.13 -9.71 9.78
N TRP A 358 -31.93 -9.74 10.85
CA TRP A 358 -32.93 -8.70 11.12
C TRP A 358 -32.29 -7.37 11.59
N ASN A 359 -31.07 -7.40 12.15
CA ASN A 359 -30.33 -6.19 12.50
C ASN A 359 -29.83 -5.47 11.24
N ILE A 360 -29.38 -6.21 10.22
CA ILE A 360 -29.05 -5.68 8.88
C ILE A 360 -30.26 -4.95 8.27
N MET A 361 -31.45 -5.53 8.40
CA MET A 361 -32.69 -4.92 7.88
C MET A 361 -33.06 -3.59 8.58
N GLN A 362 -32.50 -3.31 9.76
CA GLN A 362 -32.72 -2.09 10.53
C GLN A 362 -31.71 -0.98 10.23
N LEU A 363 -30.63 -1.28 9.51
CA LEU A 363 -29.63 -0.30 9.11
C LEU A 363 -30.24 0.81 8.25
N LYS A 364 -29.74 2.03 8.45
CA LYS A 364 -30.17 3.27 7.78
C LYS A 364 -29.00 4.01 7.13
N ASN A 365 -27.82 3.38 7.06
CA ASN A 365 -26.63 3.93 6.43
C ASN A 365 -26.90 4.35 4.98
N GLU A 366 -26.48 5.57 4.65
CA GLU A 366 -26.47 6.08 3.26
C GLU A 366 -25.18 5.68 2.56
N HIS A 367 -24.04 5.75 3.27
CA HIS A 367 -22.76 5.25 2.79
C HIS A 367 -22.71 3.73 2.88
N LEU A 368 -22.37 3.07 1.77
CA LEU A 368 -22.42 1.62 1.66
C LEU A 368 -21.01 1.02 1.86
N PRO A 369 -20.73 0.35 3.00
CA PRO A 369 -19.44 -0.27 3.23
C PRO A 369 -19.18 -1.47 2.32
N ILE A 370 -17.92 -1.88 2.27
CA ILE A 370 -17.52 -3.25 1.93
C ILE A 370 -17.47 -4.05 3.24
N VAL A 371 -18.20 -5.17 3.30
CA VAL A 371 -18.35 -5.97 4.53
C VAL A 371 -17.55 -7.27 4.45
N LEU A 372 -16.57 -7.47 5.33
CA LEU A 372 -15.83 -8.73 5.47
C LEU A 372 -16.33 -9.49 6.69
N THR A 373 -16.55 -10.81 6.57
CA THR A 373 -17.06 -11.62 7.69
C THR A 373 -16.30 -12.94 7.82
N SER A 374 -15.98 -13.29 9.06
CA SER A 374 -15.60 -14.64 9.48
C SER A 374 -16.75 -15.28 10.26
N GLY A 375 -16.95 -16.58 10.06
CA GLY A 375 -18.00 -17.37 10.70
C GLY A 375 -18.71 -18.31 9.72
N ALA A 376 -18.98 -19.53 10.18
CA ALA A 376 -19.48 -20.60 9.31
C ALA A 376 -20.75 -20.20 8.54
N ARG A 377 -20.75 -20.44 7.21
CA ARG A 377 -21.91 -20.36 6.31
C ARG A 377 -22.53 -18.97 6.15
N LEU A 378 -21.87 -17.90 6.57
CA LEU A 378 -22.37 -16.53 6.40
C LEU A 378 -22.57 -16.19 4.91
N GLY A 379 -21.75 -16.78 4.04
CA GLY A 379 -21.83 -16.70 2.59
C GLY A 379 -22.61 -17.84 1.92
N GLN A 380 -23.29 -18.73 2.64
CA GLN A 380 -23.92 -19.93 2.04
C GLN A 380 -25.15 -19.62 1.17
N PHE A 381 -24.96 -19.23 -0.09
CA PHE A 381 -26.04 -18.71 -0.94
C PHE A 381 -26.89 -19.76 -1.69
N ASN A 382 -26.75 -21.06 -1.35
CA ASN A 382 -27.56 -22.14 -1.89
C ASN A 382 -28.80 -22.50 -1.04
N ARG A 383 -29.24 -21.68 -0.09
CA ARG A 383 -30.48 -21.93 0.69
C ARG A 383 -31.67 -21.13 0.15
N SER A 384 -32.88 -21.48 0.58
CA SER A 384 -34.12 -20.80 0.17
C SER A 384 -34.17 -19.33 0.63
N ARG A 385 -33.56 -19.02 1.77
CA ARG A 385 -33.38 -17.64 2.26
C ARG A 385 -31.98 -17.11 1.89
N GLU A 386 -31.86 -15.80 1.71
CA GLU A 386 -30.58 -15.13 1.44
C GLU A 386 -29.61 -15.34 2.62
N CYS A 387 -28.34 -15.63 2.32
CA CYS A 387 -27.31 -15.74 3.35
C CYS A 387 -26.97 -14.38 3.95
N PHE A 388 -26.27 -14.38 5.08
CA PHE A 388 -25.92 -13.18 5.83
C PHE A 388 -25.13 -12.15 5.00
N ASN A 389 -24.07 -12.58 4.29
CA ASN A 389 -23.28 -11.69 3.42
C ASN A 389 -24.12 -11.11 2.27
N TRP A 390 -24.79 -11.99 1.51
CA TRP A 390 -25.61 -11.51 0.39
C TRP A 390 -26.76 -10.61 0.84
N LEU A 391 -27.27 -10.76 2.07
CA LEU A 391 -28.33 -9.88 2.59
C LEU A 391 -27.88 -8.42 2.74
N PHE A 392 -26.62 -8.17 3.13
CA PHE A 392 -26.07 -6.81 3.17
C PHE A 392 -26.14 -6.15 1.78
N VAL A 393 -25.66 -6.86 0.76
CA VAL A 393 -25.63 -6.37 -0.63
C VAL A 393 -27.03 -6.27 -1.22
N SER A 394 -27.80 -7.36 -1.11
CA SER A 394 -29.13 -7.47 -1.70
C SER A 394 -30.07 -6.41 -1.15
N LYS A 395 -29.93 -5.96 0.10
CA LYS A 395 -30.78 -4.94 0.73
C LYS A 395 -30.25 -3.52 0.62
N GLY A 396 -29.10 -3.33 -0.03
CA GLY A 396 -28.44 -2.04 -0.16
C GLY A 396 -27.98 -1.49 1.16
N LYS A 397 -27.33 -2.34 1.96
CA LYS A 397 -26.67 -2.00 3.23
C LYS A 397 -25.15 -2.11 3.13
N ALA A 398 -24.65 -2.74 2.09
CA ALA A 398 -23.27 -2.76 1.67
C ALA A 398 -23.22 -2.69 0.14
N VAL A 399 -22.10 -2.20 -0.42
CA VAL A 399 -21.86 -2.24 -1.86
C VAL A 399 -21.32 -3.60 -2.29
N ALA A 400 -20.55 -4.23 -1.41
CA ALA A 400 -20.03 -5.59 -1.57
C ALA A 400 -19.89 -6.26 -0.21
N SER A 401 -19.80 -7.59 -0.21
CA SER A 401 -19.46 -8.35 0.99
C SER A 401 -18.64 -9.58 0.66
N ILE A 402 -17.74 -9.98 1.54
CA ILE A 402 -16.88 -11.14 1.39
C ILE A 402 -17.07 -12.04 2.60
N GLY A 403 -17.26 -13.34 2.39
CA GLY A 403 -17.42 -14.29 3.49
C GLY A 403 -17.49 -15.75 3.08
N PRO A 404 -17.35 -16.68 4.06
CA PRO A 404 -17.24 -18.11 3.81
C PRO A 404 -18.57 -18.76 3.43
N THR A 405 -18.58 -19.57 2.38
CA THR A 405 -19.75 -20.34 1.92
C THR A 405 -19.99 -21.65 2.69
N GLY A 406 -18.94 -22.17 3.34
CA GLY A 406 -18.92 -23.43 4.09
C GLY A 406 -18.64 -23.25 5.58
N LEU A 407 -18.22 -24.32 6.25
CA LEU A 407 -17.61 -24.26 7.59
C LEU A 407 -16.24 -23.57 7.50
N CYS A 408 -16.03 -22.48 8.23
CA CYS A 408 -14.72 -21.84 8.24
C CYS A 408 -13.90 -22.19 9.48
N TRP A 409 -12.58 -22.05 9.35
CA TRP A 409 -11.63 -22.35 10.41
C TRP A 409 -10.67 -21.18 10.61
N ILE A 410 -10.38 -20.89 11.87
CA ILE A 410 -9.40 -19.89 12.31
C ILE A 410 -8.41 -20.55 13.28
N GLY A 411 -7.23 -19.93 13.45
CA GLY A 411 -6.27 -20.41 14.44
C GLY A 411 -6.71 -20.09 15.88
N HIS A 412 -6.26 -20.91 16.84
CA HIS A 412 -6.41 -20.66 18.27
C HIS A 412 -5.30 -19.74 18.80
N GLY A 413 -5.61 -18.93 19.82
CA GLY A 413 -4.66 -17.98 20.39
C GLY A 413 -4.01 -17.09 19.33
N GLU A 414 -2.72 -16.80 19.48
CA GLU A 414 -1.97 -15.97 18.51
C GLU A 414 -1.89 -16.57 17.10
N ASN A 415 -2.13 -17.89 16.93
CA ASN A 415 -2.10 -18.50 15.61
C ASN A 415 -3.26 -18.04 14.72
N VAL A 416 -4.30 -17.41 15.28
CA VAL A 416 -5.39 -16.79 14.51
C VAL A 416 -4.86 -15.86 13.41
N THR A 417 -3.71 -15.24 13.63
CA THR A 417 -3.05 -14.31 12.69
C THR A 417 -2.14 -14.98 11.67
N LYS A 418 -1.81 -16.26 11.87
CA LYS A 418 -0.75 -16.99 11.13
C LYS A 418 -1.30 -18.05 10.18
N ILE A 419 -2.51 -18.55 10.41
CA ILE A 419 -3.08 -19.66 9.63
C ILE A 419 -4.56 -19.43 9.29
N PHE A 420 -5.03 -20.17 8.30
CA PHE A 420 -6.44 -20.28 7.90
C PHE A 420 -7.08 -18.93 7.58
N LEU A 421 -8.37 -18.77 7.88
CA LEU A 421 -9.13 -17.61 7.45
C LEU A 421 -8.62 -16.30 8.07
N GLY A 422 -8.10 -16.32 9.30
CA GLY A 422 -7.57 -15.12 9.95
C GLY A 422 -6.34 -14.53 9.24
N ARG A 423 -5.36 -15.36 8.84
CA ARG A 423 -4.23 -14.88 8.02
C ARG A 423 -4.70 -14.36 6.66
N LEU A 424 -5.63 -15.06 6.02
CA LEU A 424 -6.20 -14.63 4.74
C LEU A 424 -6.94 -13.28 4.86
N HIS A 425 -7.65 -13.05 5.97
CA HIS A 425 -8.31 -11.77 6.24
C HIS A 425 -7.32 -10.62 6.48
N ILE A 426 -6.19 -10.85 7.17
CA ILE A 426 -5.12 -9.85 7.29
C ILE A 426 -4.61 -9.44 5.90
N LEU A 427 -4.28 -10.42 5.05
CA LEU A 427 -3.81 -10.17 3.68
C LEU A 427 -4.86 -9.43 2.86
N LEU A 428 -6.12 -9.84 2.96
CA LEU A 428 -7.23 -9.18 2.26
C LEU A 428 -7.44 -7.75 2.71
N CYS A 429 -7.38 -7.45 4.01
CA CYS A 429 -7.54 -6.09 4.52
C CYS A 429 -6.36 -5.19 4.13
N GLN A 430 -5.15 -5.73 4.14
CA GLN A 430 -3.98 -5.04 3.61
C GLN A 430 -4.19 -4.70 2.12
N GLU A 431 -4.57 -5.69 1.32
CA GLU A 431 -4.85 -5.51 -0.10
C GLU A 431 -6.02 -4.54 -0.34
N MET A 432 -7.08 -4.55 0.46
CA MET A 432 -8.18 -3.59 0.34
C MET A 432 -7.73 -2.13 0.57
N THR A 433 -6.58 -1.90 1.19
CA THR A 433 -6.03 -0.55 1.37
C THR A 433 -5.04 -0.14 0.28
N SER A 434 -4.52 -1.08 -0.51
CA SER A 434 -3.44 -0.85 -1.50
C SER A 434 -3.82 -1.18 -2.93
N SER A 435 -4.78 -2.09 -3.16
CA SER A 435 -5.24 -2.49 -4.48
C SER A 435 -6.27 -1.50 -5.06
N PRO A 436 -6.24 -1.26 -6.38
CA PRO A 436 -7.14 -0.30 -7.03
C PRO A 436 -8.60 -0.81 -7.10
N THR A 437 -8.81 -2.12 -7.10
CA THR A 437 -10.14 -2.74 -7.20
C THR A 437 -10.34 -3.86 -6.19
N LEU A 438 -11.60 -4.10 -5.83
CA LEU A 438 -11.97 -5.13 -4.85
C LEU A 438 -11.65 -6.55 -5.32
N GLY A 439 -11.78 -6.82 -6.62
CA GLY A 439 -11.42 -8.10 -7.21
C GLY A 439 -9.92 -8.36 -7.15
N GLU A 440 -9.10 -7.33 -7.42
CA GLU A 440 -7.65 -7.41 -7.23
C GLU A 440 -7.31 -7.71 -5.77
N ALA A 441 -7.93 -7.00 -4.83
CA ALA A 441 -7.68 -7.25 -3.42
C ALA A 441 -8.00 -8.69 -3.01
N TRP A 442 -9.15 -9.20 -3.44
CA TRP A 442 -9.58 -10.58 -3.20
C TRP A 442 -8.62 -11.60 -3.83
N GLY A 443 -8.28 -11.45 -5.12
CA GLY A 443 -7.46 -12.44 -5.83
C GLY A 443 -5.99 -12.42 -5.40
N ASN A 444 -5.42 -11.23 -5.17
CA ASN A 444 -4.05 -11.07 -4.70
C ASN A 444 -3.89 -11.68 -3.30
N ALA A 445 -4.84 -11.43 -2.38
CA ALA A 445 -4.80 -12.00 -1.04
C ALA A 445 -4.87 -13.53 -1.05
N ILE A 446 -5.71 -14.12 -1.89
CA ILE A 446 -5.76 -15.59 -2.07
C ILE A 446 -4.43 -16.10 -2.63
N THR A 447 -3.91 -15.49 -3.70
CA THR A 447 -2.62 -15.91 -4.30
C THR A 447 -1.46 -15.82 -3.31
N GLU A 448 -1.39 -14.73 -2.53
CA GLU A 448 -0.37 -14.54 -1.51
C GLU A 448 -0.50 -15.58 -0.41
N TYR A 449 -1.70 -15.77 0.12
CA TYR A 449 -1.99 -16.78 1.14
C TYR A 449 -1.60 -18.20 0.70
N LEU A 450 -1.97 -18.60 -0.54
CA LEU A 450 -1.61 -19.90 -1.11
C LEU A 450 -0.09 -20.05 -1.35
N SER A 451 0.66 -18.95 -1.34
CA SER A 451 2.11 -18.88 -1.52
C SER A 451 2.91 -18.96 -0.21
N GLU A 452 2.26 -18.88 0.96
CA GLU A 452 2.92 -18.81 2.27
C GLU A 452 3.17 -20.19 2.92
N TYR A 453 2.42 -21.22 2.53
CA TYR A 453 2.41 -22.49 3.26
C TYR A 453 3.03 -23.64 2.50
N SER A 454 3.65 -24.55 3.26
CA SER A 454 3.99 -25.86 2.73
C SER A 454 2.69 -26.66 2.58
N TRP A 455 2.38 -27.09 1.36
CA TRP A 455 1.20 -27.91 1.05
C TRP A 455 1.33 -29.36 1.54
N GLN A 456 1.62 -29.54 2.83
CA GLN A 456 1.95 -30.81 3.48
C GLN A 456 1.19 -30.96 4.80
N GLY A 457 1.01 -32.21 5.24
CA GLY A 457 0.40 -32.52 6.54
C GLY A 457 -1.11 -32.25 6.61
N VAL A 458 -1.64 -32.28 7.84
CA VAL A 458 -3.10 -32.21 8.09
C VAL A 458 -3.65 -30.80 7.84
N ALA A 459 -2.84 -29.76 8.04
CA ALA A 459 -3.24 -28.36 7.84
C ALA A 459 -3.60 -28.03 6.38
N LYS A 460 -3.13 -28.83 5.39
CA LYS A 460 -3.40 -28.61 3.97
C LYS A 460 -4.88 -28.46 3.65
N ALA A 461 -5.74 -29.33 4.20
CA ALA A 461 -7.17 -29.30 3.91
C ALA A 461 -7.81 -27.99 4.40
N PHE A 462 -7.41 -27.50 5.57
CA PHE A 462 -7.88 -26.23 6.13
C PHE A 462 -7.39 -25.02 5.32
N HIS A 463 -6.14 -25.04 4.83
CA HIS A 463 -5.64 -23.98 3.96
C HIS A 463 -6.37 -23.94 2.62
N MET A 464 -6.58 -25.09 1.98
CA MET A 464 -7.39 -25.18 0.74
C MET A 464 -8.80 -24.65 0.99
N LYS A 465 -9.44 -25.09 2.08
CA LYS A 465 -10.80 -24.68 2.44
C LYS A 465 -10.94 -23.17 2.61
N ALA A 466 -10.00 -22.52 3.30
CA ALA A 466 -10.02 -21.07 3.50
C ALA A 466 -10.03 -20.28 2.18
N ALA A 467 -9.29 -20.74 1.17
CA ALA A 467 -9.30 -20.12 -0.16
C ALA A 467 -10.57 -20.47 -0.96
N GLU A 468 -10.97 -21.75 -0.95
CA GLU A 468 -12.12 -22.23 -1.72
C GLU A 468 -13.46 -21.63 -1.28
N GLU A 469 -13.63 -21.33 0.01
CA GLU A 469 -14.91 -20.88 0.55
C GLU A 469 -15.11 -19.37 0.57
N LEU A 470 -14.06 -18.58 0.34
CA LEU A 470 -14.10 -17.12 0.44
C LEU A 470 -14.79 -16.48 -0.77
N GLU A 471 -16.09 -16.26 -0.68
CA GLU A 471 -16.92 -15.71 -1.76
C GLU A 471 -16.93 -14.19 -1.77
N LEU A 472 -16.60 -13.57 -2.90
CA LEU A 472 -16.82 -12.14 -3.14
C LEU A 472 -18.21 -11.91 -3.73
N PHE A 473 -19.15 -11.45 -2.89
CA PHE A 473 -20.42 -10.90 -3.35
C PHE A 473 -20.27 -9.42 -3.70
N GLY A 474 -19.99 -9.12 -4.97
CA GLY A 474 -19.81 -7.76 -5.42
C GLY A 474 -19.27 -7.72 -6.84
N ASP A 475 -19.04 -6.50 -7.31
CA ASP A 475 -18.36 -6.25 -8.56
C ASP A 475 -16.84 -6.34 -8.36
N PRO A 476 -16.11 -7.23 -9.06
CA PRO A 476 -14.66 -7.35 -8.92
C PRO A 476 -13.91 -6.12 -9.44
N THR A 477 -14.55 -5.28 -10.26
CA THR A 477 -13.99 -4.01 -10.74
C THR A 477 -14.35 -2.83 -9.86
N LEU A 478 -15.06 -3.06 -8.75
CA LEU A 478 -15.42 -2.02 -7.79
C LEU A 478 -14.16 -1.33 -7.29
N LYS A 479 -14.05 -0.02 -7.53
CA LYS A 479 -12.92 0.76 -6.99
C LYS A 479 -13.00 0.83 -5.48
N ILE A 480 -11.86 0.63 -4.83
CA ILE A 480 -11.74 0.82 -3.38
C ILE A 480 -11.07 2.17 -3.16
N GLY A 481 -11.72 3.08 -2.45
CA GLY A 481 -11.11 4.37 -2.17
C GLY A 481 -11.38 5.47 -3.22
N TYR A 482 -12.42 6.30 -3.09
CA TYR A 482 -12.62 7.46 -3.98
C TYR A 482 -11.94 8.74 -3.49
N GLY A 483 -10.91 9.15 -4.24
CA GLY A 483 -10.83 10.49 -4.83
C GLY A 483 -11.04 10.35 -6.35
N THR A 484 -11.48 11.41 -7.03
CA THR A 484 -11.65 11.38 -8.50
C THR A 484 -10.35 11.00 -9.20
N MET A 485 -10.25 9.76 -9.70
CA MET A 485 -9.27 9.38 -10.71
C MET A 485 -9.92 8.54 -11.82
N LYS A 486 -9.82 9.10 -13.03
CA LYS A 486 -10.22 8.50 -14.31
C LYS A 486 -9.48 7.20 -14.54
N ALA A 487 -10.12 6.32 -15.30
CA ALA A 487 -9.53 5.23 -16.10
C ALA A 487 -8.41 4.39 -15.48
N SER A 488 -8.74 3.13 -15.14
CA SER A 488 -7.78 2.10 -14.76
C SER A 488 -6.59 2.02 -15.71
N THR A 489 -5.38 1.89 -15.18
CA THR A 489 -4.36 1.09 -15.84
C THR A 489 -3.49 0.39 -14.80
N VAL A 490 -3.16 -0.87 -15.09
CA VAL A 490 -1.87 -1.47 -14.72
C VAL A 490 -0.80 -0.37 -14.67
N ASN A 491 -0.02 -0.27 -13.58
CA ASN A 491 1.12 0.63 -13.50
C ASN A 491 2.11 0.29 -14.62
N LYS A 492 1.97 0.95 -15.77
CA LYS A 492 2.82 0.76 -16.93
C LYS A 492 4.15 1.40 -16.65
N ILE A 493 5.20 0.77 -17.17
CA ILE A 493 6.53 1.35 -17.17
C ILE A 493 6.79 1.95 -18.55
N PHE A 494 6.90 3.27 -18.60
CA PHE A 494 7.32 4.02 -19.77
C PHE A 494 8.84 4.19 -19.73
N HIS A 495 9.49 4.08 -20.88
CA HIS A 495 10.92 4.32 -21.01
C HIS A 495 11.17 5.54 -21.88
N VAL A 496 11.97 6.49 -21.38
CA VAL A 496 12.42 7.68 -22.11
C VAL A 496 13.92 7.57 -22.35
N GLY A 497 14.36 7.71 -23.60
CA GLY A 497 15.75 7.51 -24.03
C GLY A 497 16.15 6.03 -24.15
N GLY A 498 17.45 5.76 -24.32
CA GLY A 498 17.99 4.40 -24.50
C GLY A 498 17.75 3.78 -25.89
N ASN A 499 18.19 2.53 -26.09
CA ASN A 499 18.16 1.83 -27.40
C ASN A 499 17.01 0.82 -27.55
N GLY A 500 16.01 0.86 -26.66
CA GLY A 500 14.88 -0.07 -26.68
C GLY A 500 13.86 0.30 -27.77
N PRO A 501 13.17 -0.68 -28.38
CA PRO A 501 12.08 -0.40 -29.31
C PRO A 501 10.93 0.30 -28.57
N ASN A 502 10.34 1.33 -29.20
CA ASN A 502 9.22 2.14 -28.69
C ASN A 502 9.52 3.01 -27.45
N ASN A 503 10.79 3.25 -27.12
CA ASN A 503 11.12 4.22 -26.08
C ASN A 503 10.77 5.64 -26.57
N TYR A 504 10.23 6.46 -25.67
CA TYR A 504 9.98 7.86 -25.90
C TYR A 504 11.30 8.61 -26.02
N THR A 505 11.35 9.66 -26.84
CA THR A 505 12.53 10.55 -26.89
C THR A 505 12.40 11.74 -25.94
N ARG A 506 11.19 11.99 -25.44
CA ARG A 506 10.83 13.17 -24.64
C ARG A 506 10.10 12.77 -23.37
N ILE A 507 10.40 13.44 -22.26
CA ILE A 507 9.82 13.13 -20.95
C ILE A 507 8.33 13.52 -20.92
N GLN A 508 7.99 14.71 -21.45
CA GLN A 508 6.61 15.18 -21.44
C GLN A 508 5.67 14.29 -22.28
N GLU A 509 6.16 13.70 -23.37
CA GLU A 509 5.37 12.76 -24.17
C GLU A 509 5.03 11.50 -23.37
N ALA A 510 5.99 10.97 -22.61
CA ALA A 510 5.72 9.85 -21.71
C ALA A 510 4.73 10.23 -20.59
N ILE A 511 4.83 11.45 -20.02
CA ILE A 511 3.87 11.96 -19.02
C ILE A 511 2.46 12.09 -19.63
N ASN A 512 2.37 12.53 -20.88
CA ASN A 512 1.08 12.71 -21.57
C ASN A 512 0.38 11.37 -21.82
N ASP A 513 1.15 10.33 -22.16
CA ASP A 513 0.65 8.98 -22.44
C ASP A 513 0.44 8.13 -21.18
N ALA A 514 1.12 8.48 -20.08
CA ALA A 514 0.95 7.86 -18.79
C ALA A 514 -0.44 8.13 -18.21
N SER A 515 -0.89 7.22 -17.36
CA SER A 515 -2.05 7.35 -16.48
C SER A 515 -1.57 7.39 -15.03
N ASP A 516 -2.44 7.78 -14.12
CA ASP A 516 -2.09 7.82 -12.71
C ASP A 516 -1.66 6.42 -12.19
N GLY A 517 -0.62 6.37 -11.36
CA GLY A 517 0.03 5.15 -10.86
C GLY A 517 1.19 4.66 -11.74
N ASP A 518 1.31 5.14 -12.98
CA ASP A 518 2.35 4.69 -13.90
C ASP A 518 3.77 5.14 -13.49
N THR A 519 4.77 4.40 -13.98
CA THR A 519 6.18 4.69 -13.76
C THR A 519 6.86 5.13 -15.05
N ILE A 520 7.66 6.19 -15.00
CA ILE A 520 8.47 6.67 -16.12
C ILE A 520 9.95 6.51 -15.76
N ILE A 521 10.64 5.60 -16.46
CA ILE A 521 12.09 5.42 -16.33
C ILE A 521 12.78 6.23 -17.43
N VAL A 522 13.50 7.26 -17.02
CA VAL A 522 14.29 8.11 -17.90
C VAL A 522 15.74 7.64 -17.89
N HIS A 523 16.19 7.08 -19.01
CA HIS A 523 17.56 6.63 -19.19
C HIS A 523 18.52 7.80 -19.32
N GLU A 524 19.81 7.54 -19.08
CA GLU A 524 20.88 8.53 -19.20
C GLU A 524 20.80 9.30 -20.52
N GLY A 525 20.86 10.63 -20.42
CA GLY A 525 20.66 11.53 -21.55
C GLY A 525 20.52 12.99 -21.09
N ILE A 526 20.44 13.91 -22.05
CA ILE A 526 20.15 15.33 -21.81
C ILE A 526 18.79 15.63 -22.42
N TYR A 527 17.84 16.04 -21.58
CA TYR A 527 16.47 16.37 -21.97
C TYR A 527 16.26 17.86 -21.72
N ILE A 528 16.04 18.64 -22.78
CA ILE A 528 15.81 20.09 -22.70
C ILE A 528 14.31 20.32 -22.80
N GLU A 529 13.63 20.31 -21.67
CA GLU A 529 12.16 20.31 -21.61
C GLU A 529 11.66 20.98 -20.33
N ASP A 530 10.54 21.67 -20.44
CA ASP A 530 9.73 22.10 -19.30
C ASP A 530 8.61 21.08 -19.12
N LEU A 531 8.33 20.71 -17.87
CA LEU A 531 7.44 19.59 -17.57
C LEU A 531 6.19 20.07 -16.81
N LEU A 532 5.03 19.56 -17.22
CA LEU A 532 3.78 19.63 -16.47
C LEU A 532 3.40 18.22 -16.06
N ILE A 533 3.46 17.94 -14.76
CA ILE A 533 3.07 16.68 -14.16
C ILE A 533 1.68 16.87 -13.55
N ASP A 534 0.68 16.43 -14.31
CA ASP A 534 -0.74 16.54 -14.01
C ASP A 534 -1.38 15.18 -13.66
N LYS A 535 -0.54 14.17 -13.44
CA LYS A 535 -0.91 12.79 -13.08
C LYS A 535 -0.06 12.30 -11.92
N SER A 536 -0.62 11.43 -11.08
CA SER A 536 0.11 10.79 -9.98
C SER A 536 1.11 9.78 -10.56
N LEU A 537 2.41 10.07 -10.52
CA LEU A 537 3.42 9.31 -11.27
C LEU A 537 4.67 9.04 -10.45
N THR A 538 5.33 7.92 -10.71
CA THR A 538 6.72 7.69 -10.28
C THR A 538 7.67 7.96 -11.45
N ILE A 539 8.53 8.96 -11.35
CA ILE A 539 9.47 9.35 -12.41
C ILE A 539 10.89 9.13 -11.92
N MET A 540 11.60 8.17 -12.52
CA MET A 540 12.94 7.73 -12.11
C MET A 540 13.99 8.05 -13.17
N GLY A 541 14.95 8.90 -12.83
CA GLY A 541 16.15 9.19 -13.60
C GLY A 541 17.24 8.16 -13.31
N ARG A 542 17.82 7.60 -14.36
CA ARG A 542 19.06 6.81 -14.29
C ARG A 542 20.25 7.71 -14.66
N ASN A 543 20.54 8.71 -13.82
CA ASN A 543 21.51 9.79 -14.09
C ASN A 543 21.13 10.67 -15.30
N ALA A 544 19.84 10.77 -15.60
CA ALA A 544 19.34 11.65 -16.65
C ALA A 544 19.50 13.12 -16.25
N ARG A 545 19.88 13.98 -17.20
CA ARG A 545 19.96 15.43 -17.00
C ARG A 545 18.75 16.12 -17.63
N ILE A 546 17.95 16.80 -16.81
CA ILE A 546 16.86 17.67 -17.27
C ILE A 546 17.38 19.11 -17.26
N LYS A 547 17.38 19.75 -18.42
CA LYS A 547 17.59 21.19 -18.56
C LYS A 547 16.23 21.86 -18.74
N THR A 548 15.84 22.68 -17.79
CA THR A 548 14.47 23.20 -17.70
C THR A 548 14.43 24.64 -17.18
N ASN A 549 13.37 25.37 -17.49
CA ASN A 549 12.95 26.61 -16.83
C ASN A 549 11.78 26.39 -15.85
N GLY A 550 11.29 25.16 -15.71
CA GLY A 550 10.29 24.80 -14.72
C GLY A 550 9.70 23.40 -14.91
N ILE A 551 9.60 22.69 -13.80
CA ILE A 551 8.80 21.47 -13.62
C ILE A 551 7.65 21.85 -12.70
N VAL A 552 6.43 21.81 -13.23
CA VAL A 552 5.21 22.13 -12.48
C VAL A 552 4.47 20.86 -12.14
N ILE A 553 4.20 20.64 -10.85
CA ILE A 553 3.50 19.47 -10.33
C ILE A 553 2.16 19.91 -9.79
N THR A 554 1.09 19.41 -10.38
CA THR A 554 -0.30 19.72 -9.98
C THR A 554 -1.05 18.50 -9.43
N ALA A 555 -0.63 17.30 -9.79
CA ALA A 555 -1.20 16.06 -9.27
C ALA A 555 -0.64 15.68 -7.89
N PRO A 556 -1.43 15.00 -7.06
CA PRO A 556 -0.94 14.42 -5.81
C PRO A 556 -0.06 13.19 -6.05
N ASP A 557 0.67 12.76 -5.02
CA ASP A 557 1.37 11.46 -4.97
C ASP A 557 2.35 11.25 -6.14
N VAL A 558 3.15 12.27 -6.43
CA VAL A 558 4.21 12.23 -7.44
C VAL A 558 5.55 11.91 -6.76
N SER A 559 6.31 10.97 -7.33
CA SER A 559 7.71 10.73 -6.96
C SER A 559 8.65 11.15 -8.09
N ILE A 560 9.71 11.90 -7.76
CA ILE A 560 10.80 12.28 -8.69
C ILE A 560 12.13 11.88 -8.08
N GLU A 561 12.84 10.96 -8.74
CA GLU A 561 14.05 10.34 -8.18
C GLU A 561 15.22 10.29 -9.16
N GLY A 562 16.45 10.53 -8.70
CA GLY A 562 17.68 10.18 -9.45
C GLY A 562 18.05 11.07 -10.65
N PHE A 563 17.64 12.34 -10.68
CA PHE A 563 17.93 13.28 -11.77
C PHE A 563 19.04 14.28 -11.46
N HIS A 564 19.69 14.79 -12.51
CA HIS A 564 20.39 16.08 -12.50
C HIS A 564 19.48 17.14 -13.13
N ILE A 565 18.95 18.07 -12.35
CA ILE A 565 18.01 19.11 -12.80
C ILE A 565 18.74 20.46 -12.82
N GLU A 566 18.80 21.09 -13.99
CA GLU A 566 19.60 22.30 -14.23
C GLU A 566 18.79 23.40 -14.91
N GLY A 567 18.79 24.59 -14.32
CA GLY A 567 18.19 25.79 -14.88
C GLY A 567 19.00 26.38 -16.04
N TYR A 568 18.37 26.70 -17.17
CA TYR A 568 19.03 27.47 -18.25
C TYR A 568 18.59 28.93 -18.35
N GLY A 569 17.57 29.35 -17.60
CA GLY A 569 17.09 30.72 -17.59
C GLY A 569 16.48 31.12 -16.25
N LYS A 570 17.31 31.24 -15.19
CA LYS A 570 17.01 31.88 -13.89
C LYS A 570 15.51 32.00 -13.55
N GLY A 571 14.85 30.84 -13.45
CA GLY A 571 13.44 30.69 -13.13
C GLY A 571 13.26 29.78 -11.91
N ASP A 572 12.04 29.33 -11.67
CA ASP A 572 11.75 28.35 -10.62
C ASP A 572 11.98 26.93 -11.17
N GLY A 573 12.64 26.07 -10.39
CA GLY A 573 13.05 24.74 -10.83
C GLY A 573 11.92 23.72 -10.77
N ILE A 574 11.52 23.33 -9.56
CA ILE A 574 10.35 22.48 -9.30
C ILE A 574 9.35 23.31 -8.52
N THR A 575 8.12 23.42 -9.02
CA THR A 575 7.01 24.08 -8.31
C THR A 575 5.90 23.06 -8.09
N CYS A 576 5.56 22.82 -6.82
CA CYS A 576 4.62 21.77 -6.42
C CYS A 576 3.37 22.36 -5.76
N TYR A 577 2.22 22.06 -6.36
CA TYR A 577 0.88 22.35 -5.85
C TYR A 577 0.11 21.09 -5.44
N GLY A 578 0.61 19.90 -5.77
CA GLY A 578 0.00 18.61 -5.44
C GLY A 578 0.55 18.04 -4.13
N ASN A 579 -0.34 17.53 -3.28
CA ASN A 579 0.04 16.95 -1.98
C ASN A 579 0.83 15.65 -2.15
N GLY A 580 1.69 15.31 -1.18
CA GLY A 580 2.35 14.00 -1.16
C GLY A 580 3.54 13.86 -2.12
N LEU A 581 4.19 14.96 -2.52
CA LEU A 581 5.41 14.89 -3.34
C LEU A 581 6.53 14.14 -2.61
N LEU A 582 7.14 13.15 -3.26
CA LEU A 582 8.43 12.59 -2.88
C LEU A 582 9.52 13.07 -3.84
N LEU A 583 10.47 13.87 -3.36
CA LEU A 583 11.63 14.30 -4.14
C LEU A 583 12.89 13.69 -3.54
N LYS A 584 13.50 12.73 -4.24
CA LYS A 584 14.55 11.88 -3.66
C LYS A 584 15.82 11.74 -4.51
N SER A 585 16.98 11.86 -3.88
CA SER A 585 18.27 11.54 -4.53
C SER A 585 18.55 12.30 -5.83
N ASN A 586 18.14 13.57 -5.92
CA ASN A 586 18.36 14.42 -7.10
C ASN A 586 19.50 15.44 -6.86
N GLU A 587 20.15 15.89 -7.92
CA GLU A 587 21.02 17.08 -7.92
C GLU A 587 20.29 18.24 -8.60
N ILE A 588 20.10 19.38 -7.91
CA ILE A 588 19.30 20.52 -8.42
C ILE A 588 20.09 21.83 -8.33
N ARG A 589 20.22 22.54 -9.47
CA ARG A 589 21.08 23.73 -9.58
C ARG A 589 20.66 24.77 -10.62
N LEU A 590 21.18 25.98 -10.46
CA LEU A 590 21.07 27.12 -11.38
C LEU A 590 19.65 27.72 -11.53
N PHE A 591 18.87 27.73 -10.45
CA PHE A 591 17.54 28.35 -10.40
C PHE A 591 17.50 29.59 -9.50
N ASN A 592 16.46 30.42 -9.67
CA ASN A 592 16.12 31.44 -8.67
C ASN A 592 15.55 30.76 -7.42
N LYS A 593 14.65 29.79 -7.61
CA LYS A 593 14.15 28.92 -6.54
C LYS A 593 14.21 27.50 -7.06
N SER A 594 15.07 26.64 -6.53
CA SER A 594 15.19 25.28 -7.06
C SER A 594 13.97 24.43 -6.76
N ILE A 595 13.42 24.52 -5.54
CA ILE A 595 12.21 23.78 -5.13
C ILE A 595 11.27 24.76 -4.45
N VAL A 596 10.02 24.83 -4.91
CA VAL A 596 8.94 25.62 -4.33
C VAL A 596 7.80 24.67 -3.97
N ILE A 597 7.46 24.59 -2.69
CA ILE A 597 6.37 23.74 -2.19
C ILE A 597 5.24 24.63 -1.68
N SER A 598 4.08 24.44 -2.30
CA SER A 598 2.79 25.01 -1.90
C SER A 598 1.74 23.91 -1.79
N ALA A 599 2.13 22.81 -1.15
CA ALA A 599 1.35 21.60 -0.95
C ALA A 599 1.70 20.93 0.38
N GLU A 600 0.85 20.04 0.87
CA GLU A 600 1.01 19.34 2.15
C GLU A 600 1.60 17.94 1.99
N ASN A 601 2.23 17.45 3.07
CA ASN A 601 2.77 16.09 3.20
C ASN A 601 3.87 15.77 2.17
N CYS A 602 4.66 16.78 1.79
CA CYS A 602 5.78 16.61 0.87
C CYS A 602 7.04 16.18 1.62
N ILE A 603 7.79 15.25 1.02
CA ILE A 603 9.05 14.72 1.52
C ILE A 603 10.17 15.09 0.53
N ILE A 604 11.19 15.79 1.03
CA ILE A 604 12.40 16.15 0.28
C ILE A 604 13.57 15.42 0.97
N GLU A 605 14.07 14.35 0.35
CA GLU A 605 15.02 13.43 0.98
C GLU A 605 16.28 13.19 0.14
N GLY A 606 17.47 13.28 0.75
CA GLY A 606 18.69 12.78 0.11
C GLY A 606 19.16 13.56 -1.14
N ASN A 607 18.71 14.79 -1.34
CA ASN A 607 19.03 15.60 -2.53
C ASN A 607 20.29 16.46 -2.33
N GLU A 608 20.99 16.77 -3.43
CA GLU A 608 22.06 17.77 -3.48
C GLU A 608 21.55 19.06 -4.15
N ILE A 609 21.30 20.11 -3.35
CA ILE A 609 20.71 21.37 -3.80
C ILE A 609 21.78 22.46 -3.76
N LYS A 610 22.22 22.96 -4.93
CA LYS A 610 23.39 23.86 -5.00
C LYS A 610 23.36 24.91 -6.08
N ASN A 611 24.03 26.04 -5.83
CA ASN A 611 24.19 27.14 -6.78
C ASN A 611 22.85 27.72 -7.27
N ASN A 612 21.89 27.84 -6.36
CA ASN A 612 20.61 28.51 -6.58
C ASN A 612 20.55 29.83 -5.79
N GLU A 613 19.67 30.74 -6.16
CA GLU A 613 19.37 31.89 -5.29
C GLU A 613 18.59 31.41 -4.05
N CYS A 614 17.62 30.51 -4.18
CA CYS A 614 16.96 29.84 -3.07
C CYS A 614 16.94 28.33 -3.32
N GLY A 615 17.37 27.54 -2.34
CA GLY A 615 17.36 26.09 -2.39
C GLY A 615 15.93 25.52 -2.32
N ILE A 616 15.29 25.67 -1.17
CA ILE A 616 13.91 25.23 -0.94
C ILE A 616 13.10 26.41 -0.40
N TRP A 617 11.97 26.70 -1.03
CA TRP A 617 11.00 27.68 -0.54
C TRP A 617 9.70 26.95 -0.17
N LEU A 618 9.32 27.01 1.11
CA LEU A 618 8.01 26.55 1.59
C LEU A 618 7.07 27.75 1.75
N ASN A 619 5.88 27.67 1.14
CA ASN A 619 4.92 28.78 1.18
C ASN A 619 3.47 28.28 1.20
N SER A 620 2.71 28.67 2.22
CA SER A 620 1.29 28.33 2.40
C SER A 620 0.29 29.29 1.75
N ILE A 621 0.73 30.31 0.98
CA ILE A 621 -0.16 31.33 0.37
C ILE A 621 -1.33 30.72 -0.43
N TRP A 622 -1.16 29.52 -0.99
CA TRP A 622 -2.17 28.83 -1.81
C TRP A 622 -2.97 27.77 -1.05
N LEU A 623 -2.76 27.63 0.26
CA LEU A 623 -3.45 26.65 1.10
C LEU A 623 -4.57 27.31 1.90
N ASN A 624 -5.68 26.57 2.09
CA ASN A 624 -6.74 26.94 3.03
C ASN A 624 -6.34 26.62 4.50
N SER A 625 -5.22 25.93 4.71
CA SER A 625 -4.67 25.62 6.04
C SER A 625 -3.82 26.79 6.56
N SER A 626 -3.69 26.89 7.88
CA SER A 626 -2.93 27.99 8.51
C SER A 626 -1.41 27.83 8.39
N TRP A 627 -0.93 26.58 8.23
CA TRP A 627 0.50 26.24 8.20
C TRP A 627 0.74 25.01 7.31
N LEU A 628 1.72 25.12 6.40
CA LEU A 628 2.15 24.02 5.53
C LEU A 628 3.03 23.02 6.30
N ASN A 629 2.76 21.71 6.18
CA ASN A 629 3.64 20.66 6.71
C ASN A 629 4.47 19.96 5.63
N ALA A 630 5.78 19.81 5.88
CA ALA A 630 6.73 19.13 5.02
C ALA A 630 7.86 18.47 5.82
N GLU A 631 8.42 17.39 5.29
CA GLU A 631 9.61 16.72 5.81
C GLU A 631 10.81 16.98 4.90
N ILE A 632 11.86 17.60 5.44
CA ILE A 632 13.10 17.89 4.70
C ILE A 632 14.23 17.18 5.43
N ARG A 633 14.75 16.09 4.85
CA ARG A 633 15.75 15.26 5.54
C ARG A 633 16.90 14.76 4.69
N GLU A 634 18.06 14.57 5.30
CA GLU A 634 19.24 13.94 4.66
C GLU A 634 19.74 14.67 3.39
N ASN A 635 19.41 15.95 3.20
CA ASN A 635 19.81 16.72 2.03
C ASN A 635 21.17 17.41 2.25
N THR A 636 21.91 17.62 1.15
CA THR A 636 23.07 18.51 1.11
C THR A 636 22.68 19.82 0.43
N ILE A 637 22.58 20.90 1.19
CA ILE A 637 22.12 22.22 0.74
C ILE A 637 23.31 23.19 0.80
N LYS A 638 23.93 23.45 -0.35
CA LYS A 638 25.22 24.17 -0.36
C LYS A 638 25.38 25.22 -1.45
N SER A 639 26.17 26.25 -1.17
CA SER A 639 26.49 27.30 -2.14
C SER A 639 25.25 27.97 -2.76
N ASN A 640 24.13 28.01 -2.04
CA ASN A 640 22.96 28.79 -2.44
C ASN A 640 23.02 30.17 -1.79
N TRP A 641 22.23 31.13 -2.27
CA TRP A 641 22.10 32.40 -1.55
C TRP A 641 21.26 32.20 -0.28
N TYR A 642 20.09 31.58 -0.42
CA TYR A 642 19.26 31.04 0.65
C TYR A 642 19.23 29.51 0.56
N GLY A 643 19.43 28.81 1.68
CA GLY A 643 19.32 27.35 1.74
C GLY A 643 17.86 26.92 1.75
N ILE A 644 17.17 27.11 2.88
CA ILE A 644 15.72 26.94 3.02
C ILE A 644 15.10 28.25 3.50
N TRP A 645 13.99 28.64 2.85
CA TRP A 645 13.16 29.78 3.20
C TRP A 645 11.73 29.32 3.47
N MET A 646 11.26 29.47 4.71
CA MET A 646 9.92 29.06 5.13
C MET A 646 9.06 30.26 5.47
N GLU A 647 7.96 30.42 4.75
CA GLU A 647 6.94 31.45 5.01
C GLU A 647 5.63 30.78 5.42
N LYS A 648 5.24 31.00 6.68
CA LYS A 648 4.02 30.45 7.28
C LYS A 648 3.93 28.92 7.13
N ALA A 649 4.98 28.23 7.58
CA ALA A 649 5.08 26.78 7.50
C ALA A 649 5.54 26.14 8.83
N SER A 650 5.15 24.89 9.03
CA SER A 650 5.51 24.01 10.15
C SER A 650 6.19 22.78 9.57
N ALA A 651 7.53 22.75 9.49
CA ALA A 651 8.26 21.66 8.84
C ALA A 651 9.18 20.93 9.81
N SER A 652 9.44 19.65 9.54
CA SER A 652 10.53 18.90 10.15
C SER A 652 11.78 18.97 9.27
N ILE A 653 12.87 19.51 9.81
CA ILE A 653 14.15 19.67 9.12
C ILE A 653 15.18 18.83 9.87
N GLU A 654 15.53 17.68 9.31
CA GLU A 654 16.30 16.64 10.02
C GLU A 654 17.52 16.15 9.25
N ARG A 655 18.66 15.95 9.93
CA ARG A 655 19.84 15.28 9.33
C ARG A 655 20.35 15.91 8.03
N ASN A 656 20.13 17.20 7.81
CA ASN A 656 20.60 17.90 6.61
C ASN A 656 21.99 18.53 6.82
N ASN A 657 22.73 18.72 5.73
CA ASN A 657 24.02 19.40 5.71
C ASN A 657 23.94 20.72 4.94
N PHE A 658 23.98 21.83 5.67
CA PHE A 658 24.01 23.19 5.15
C PHE A 658 25.43 23.71 5.10
N SER A 659 25.94 24.06 3.92
CA SER A 659 27.28 24.63 3.82
C SER A 659 27.49 25.70 2.77
N TYR A 660 28.29 26.71 3.09
CA TYR A 660 28.67 27.77 2.14
C TYR A 660 27.48 28.56 1.56
N ASN A 661 26.32 28.58 2.24
CA ASN A 661 25.19 29.40 1.82
C ASN A 661 25.48 30.88 2.14
N GLN A 662 25.25 31.76 1.17
CA GLN A 662 25.77 33.13 1.17
C GLN A 662 25.00 34.08 2.08
N TRP A 663 23.74 33.75 2.44
CA TRP A 663 22.92 34.56 3.33
C TRP A 663 22.27 33.76 4.46
N TYR A 664 21.08 33.18 4.27
CA TYR A 664 20.46 32.30 5.28
C TYR A 664 20.61 30.85 4.86
N ALA A 665 21.24 30.01 5.66
CA ALA A 665 21.14 28.57 5.46
C ALA A 665 19.71 28.09 5.76
N LEU A 666 19.12 28.58 6.85
CA LEU A 666 17.72 28.32 7.19
C LEU A 666 17.07 29.61 7.71
N TRP A 667 16.03 30.08 7.02
CA TRP A 667 15.18 31.19 7.45
C TRP A 667 13.75 30.68 7.67
N VAL A 668 13.17 31.00 8.83
CA VAL A 668 11.90 30.44 9.29
C VAL A 668 10.97 31.50 9.84
N GLU A 669 9.79 31.63 9.23
CA GLU A 669 8.59 32.23 9.81
C GLU A 669 7.52 31.14 9.92
N GLY A 670 7.31 30.58 11.11
CA GLY A 670 6.59 29.33 11.29
C GLY A 670 6.17 29.04 12.72
N ASN A 671 5.42 27.96 12.92
CA ASN A 671 5.04 27.46 14.24
C ASN A 671 5.34 25.95 14.39
N ASP A 672 5.61 25.49 15.61
CA ASP A 672 5.52 24.08 16.02
C ASP A 672 6.29 23.08 15.11
N GLY A 673 7.48 23.49 14.63
CA GLY A 673 8.34 22.67 13.76
C GLY A 673 9.58 22.11 14.47
N LYS A 674 10.37 21.31 13.74
CA LYS A 674 11.59 20.68 14.27
C LYS A 674 12.81 21.01 13.42
N ILE A 675 13.93 21.26 14.08
CA ILE A 675 15.24 21.44 13.46
C ILE A 675 16.22 20.55 14.24
N GLU A 676 16.43 19.33 13.76
CA GLU A 676 17.11 18.28 14.51
C GLU A 676 18.26 17.61 13.74
N GLU A 677 19.37 17.32 14.42
CA GLU A 677 20.50 16.55 13.87
C GLU A 677 21.12 17.15 12.59
N ASN A 678 20.94 18.46 12.34
CA ASN A 678 21.50 19.10 11.15
C ASN A 678 22.93 19.60 11.39
N THR A 679 23.71 19.67 10.32
CA THR A 679 25.02 20.33 10.31
C THR A 679 24.94 21.67 9.58
N PHE A 680 25.34 22.75 10.24
CA PHE A 680 25.48 24.08 9.64
C PHE A 680 26.95 24.50 9.65
N PHE A 681 27.59 24.51 8.49
CA PHE A 681 29.02 24.79 8.35
C PHE A 681 29.32 25.92 7.36
N ARG A 682 30.03 26.97 7.80
CA ARG A 682 30.48 28.08 6.92
C ARG A 682 29.36 28.76 6.12
N ASN A 683 28.22 28.93 6.74
CA ASN A 683 27.14 29.77 6.21
C ASN A 683 27.24 31.19 6.76
N TRP A 684 26.57 32.15 6.12
CA TRP A 684 26.51 33.50 6.67
C TRP A 684 25.61 33.55 7.93
N TYR A 685 24.36 33.12 7.84
CA TYR A 685 23.53 32.75 9.00
C TYR A 685 23.26 31.25 8.99
N SER A 686 23.41 30.58 10.14
CA SER A 686 23.02 29.17 10.27
C SER A 686 21.49 29.01 10.32
N ILE A 687 20.86 29.47 11.40
CA ILE A 687 19.43 29.36 11.66
C ILE A 687 18.92 30.76 11.99
N TYR A 688 17.86 31.20 11.32
CA TYR A 688 17.22 32.48 11.56
C TYR A 688 15.71 32.32 11.73
N LEU A 689 15.23 32.43 12.96
CA LEU A 689 13.79 32.39 13.28
C LEU A 689 13.24 33.80 13.40
N TYR A 690 12.22 34.12 12.60
CA TYR A 690 11.57 35.41 12.54
C TYR A 690 10.07 35.29 12.78
N ASN A 691 9.55 35.94 13.83
CA ASN A 691 8.14 35.83 14.24
C ASN A 691 7.67 34.37 14.44
N SER A 692 8.55 33.50 14.92
CA SER A 692 8.28 32.05 15.01
C SER A 692 8.04 31.58 16.45
N GLN A 693 7.34 30.47 16.63
CA GLN A 693 7.10 29.92 17.97
C GLN A 693 7.05 28.40 18.01
N GLY A 694 7.32 27.82 19.18
CA GLY A 694 7.13 26.38 19.42
C GLY A 694 8.12 25.47 18.71
N PHE A 695 9.24 25.97 18.19
CA PHE A 695 10.23 25.12 17.53
C PHE A 695 11.06 24.31 18.52
N GLU A 696 11.27 23.04 18.19
CA GLU A 696 12.27 22.17 18.81
C GLU A 696 13.55 22.21 17.99
N ILE A 697 14.64 22.72 18.57
CA ILE A 697 15.95 22.85 17.93
C ILE A 697 16.93 22.00 18.73
N SER A 698 17.19 20.79 18.27
CA SER A 698 17.95 19.78 19.02
C SER A 698 19.09 19.12 18.25
N SER A 699 20.15 18.71 18.96
CA SER A 699 21.18 17.82 18.40
C SER A 699 21.89 18.36 17.15
N ASN A 700 21.86 19.67 16.88
CA ASN A 700 22.49 20.26 15.70
C ASN A 700 23.97 20.58 15.94
N VAL A 701 24.77 20.47 14.88
CA VAL A 701 26.19 20.88 14.85
C VAL A 701 26.34 22.16 14.05
N ILE A 702 26.53 23.29 14.74
CA ILE A 702 26.60 24.64 14.15
C ILE A 702 28.02 25.18 14.33
N ILE A 703 28.80 25.11 13.25
CA ILE A 703 30.25 25.36 13.30
C ILE A 703 30.74 26.34 12.22
N SER A 704 31.59 27.29 12.63
CA SER A 704 32.31 28.17 11.71
C SER A 704 31.41 28.95 10.73
N ASN A 705 30.20 29.32 11.18
CA ASN A 705 29.33 30.24 10.46
C ASN A 705 29.68 31.68 10.84
N MET A 706 29.35 32.65 9.98
CA MET A 706 29.52 34.07 10.33
C MET A 706 28.63 34.44 11.52
N HIS A 707 27.39 33.93 11.51
CA HIS A 707 26.43 34.04 12.58
C HIS A 707 25.87 32.65 12.94
N GLY A 708 25.90 32.30 14.23
CA GLY A 708 25.12 31.18 14.76
C GLY A 708 23.61 31.50 14.81
N PRO A 709 22.79 30.70 15.53
CA PRO A 709 21.35 30.87 15.51
C PRO A 709 20.88 32.23 16.00
N GLN A 710 19.90 32.81 15.31
CA GLN A 710 19.30 34.11 15.67
C GLN A 710 17.78 34.04 15.73
N PHE A 711 17.22 34.66 16.77
CA PHE A 711 15.80 34.64 17.06
C PHE A 711 15.28 36.08 17.16
N VAL A 712 14.36 36.44 16.28
CA VAL A 712 13.78 37.80 16.20
C VAL A 712 12.26 37.74 16.31
N ASN A 713 11.73 38.29 17.41
CA ASN A 713 10.32 38.19 17.78
C ASN A 713 9.83 36.73 17.89
N SER A 714 10.73 35.82 18.23
CA SER A 714 10.44 34.39 18.25
C SER A 714 10.39 33.87 19.68
N ILE A 715 9.29 33.20 20.04
CA ILE A 715 8.95 32.92 21.43
C ILE A 715 8.69 31.44 21.67
N ARG A 716 8.83 30.98 22.92
CA ARG A 716 8.43 29.60 23.29
C ARG A 716 9.11 28.51 22.46
N ASN A 717 10.37 28.71 22.07
CA ASN A 717 11.17 27.69 21.38
C ASN A 717 12.06 26.95 22.38
N ASN A 718 12.31 25.67 22.14
CA ASN A 718 13.20 24.83 22.93
C ASN A 718 14.51 24.57 22.16
N ILE A 719 15.64 24.96 22.74
CA ILE A 719 16.97 24.80 22.18
C ILE A 719 17.76 23.87 23.10
N GLU A 720 17.86 22.59 22.76
CA GLU A 720 18.46 21.58 23.63
C GLU A 720 19.56 20.78 22.93
N GLY A 721 20.69 20.54 23.61
CA GLY A 721 21.67 19.57 23.10
C GLY A 721 22.30 19.95 21.76
N ASN A 722 22.54 21.22 21.47
CA ASN A 722 23.23 21.63 20.25
C ASN A 722 24.72 21.89 20.51
N THR A 723 25.58 21.59 19.52
CA THR A 723 26.99 22.00 19.55
C THR A 723 27.21 23.23 18.67
N ILE A 724 27.44 24.38 19.31
CA ILE A 724 27.58 25.69 18.68
C ILE A 724 29.01 26.20 18.91
N LYS A 725 29.85 26.15 17.86
CA LYS A 725 31.27 26.44 18.01
C LYS A 725 31.92 27.25 16.89
N LYS A 726 32.89 28.08 17.26
CA LYS A 726 33.74 28.82 16.32
C LYS A 726 32.97 29.71 15.35
N ASN A 727 31.79 30.21 15.74
CA ASN A 727 31.04 31.16 14.92
C ASN A 727 31.60 32.58 15.14
N GLU A 728 31.72 33.35 14.05
CA GLU A 728 32.55 34.58 13.99
C GLU A 728 31.90 35.81 14.66
N HIS A 729 30.59 35.77 14.95
CA HIS A 729 29.88 36.85 15.65
C HIS A 729 29.28 36.37 16.98
N TYR A 730 28.03 35.91 16.96
CA TYR A 730 27.38 35.29 18.11
C TYR A 730 27.29 33.79 17.89
N GLY A 731 27.56 33.00 18.94
CA GLY A 731 27.20 31.60 19.00
C GLY A 731 25.68 31.47 18.92
N ILE A 732 24.94 32.25 19.72
CA ILE A 732 23.48 32.37 19.63
C ILE A 732 23.02 33.78 20.04
N TYR A 733 21.96 34.28 19.40
CA TYR A 733 21.41 35.60 19.67
C TYR A 733 19.89 35.61 19.77
N PHE A 734 19.35 36.18 20.84
CA PHE A 734 17.93 36.48 21.00
C PHE A 734 17.71 37.99 20.98
N GLY A 735 16.84 38.49 20.11
CA GLY A 735 16.40 39.88 20.08
C GLY A 735 15.41 40.21 21.20
N TRP A 736 15.23 41.49 21.53
CA TRP A 736 14.50 41.94 22.74
C TRP A 736 13.03 41.52 22.88
N ARG A 737 12.39 41.06 21.79
CA ARG A 737 11.03 40.50 21.79
C ARG A 737 10.97 38.98 21.79
N SER A 738 12.11 38.30 21.67
CA SER A 738 12.21 36.84 21.55
C SER A 738 12.28 36.22 22.94
N LYS A 739 11.15 36.19 23.65
CA LYS A 739 11.02 35.79 25.06
C LYS A 739 10.55 34.35 25.23
N ASP A 740 10.60 33.86 26.47
CA ASP A 740 10.05 32.57 26.88
C ASP A 740 10.68 31.38 26.12
N ASN A 741 11.90 31.54 25.62
CA ASN A 741 12.66 30.43 25.03
C ASN A 741 13.45 29.72 26.13
N ILE A 742 13.64 28.42 25.96
CA ILE A 742 14.37 27.55 26.89
C ILE A 742 15.64 27.06 26.21
N ILE A 743 16.79 27.28 26.85
CA ILE A 743 18.11 26.92 26.32
C ILE A 743 18.83 26.01 27.32
N THR A 744 18.94 24.72 27.00
CA THR A 744 19.44 23.70 27.93
C THR A 744 20.45 22.74 27.31
N LYS A 745 21.47 22.33 28.08
CA LYS A 745 22.42 21.27 27.68
C LYS A 745 23.13 21.49 26.34
N ASN A 746 23.33 22.74 25.92
CA ASN A 746 24.06 23.07 24.70
C ASN A 746 25.56 23.25 24.98
N ASN A 747 26.39 23.02 23.96
CA ASN A 747 27.83 23.27 23.98
C ASN A 747 28.17 24.57 23.23
N PHE A 748 28.53 25.64 23.95
CA PHE A 748 29.04 26.89 23.39
C PHE A 748 30.56 26.97 23.48
N ILE A 749 31.25 26.85 22.34
CA ILE A 749 32.71 26.65 22.30
C ILE A 749 33.38 27.62 21.35
N GLU A 750 34.25 28.50 21.87
CA GLU A 750 35.15 29.36 21.09
C GLU A 750 34.42 30.20 20.02
N ASN A 751 33.16 30.60 20.27
CA ASN A 751 32.50 31.60 19.43
C ASN A 751 33.07 32.99 19.78
N ALA A 752 33.04 33.94 18.84
CA ALA A 752 33.52 35.29 19.12
C ALA A 752 32.80 35.93 20.32
N GLN A 753 31.49 35.68 20.44
CA GLN A 753 30.73 35.78 21.67
C GLN A 753 29.80 34.57 21.80
N ASN A 754 29.89 33.81 22.90
CA ASN A 754 29.14 32.56 23.06
C ASN A 754 27.62 32.75 23.00
N ALA A 755 27.08 33.75 23.70
CA ALA A 755 25.65 34.10 23.61
C ALA A 755 25.40 35.58 23.85
N ARG A 756 24.26 36.06 23.36
CA ARG A 756 23.67 37.35 23.71
C ARG A 756 22.16 37.19 23.81
N ASP A 757 21.58 37.62 24.92
CA ASP A 757 20.16 37.47 25.18
C ASP A 757 19.53 38.80 25.52
N ASP A 758 18.86 39.39 24.54
CA ASP A 758 18.28 40.70 24.69
C ASP A 758 16.88 40.70 25.34
N ALA A 759 16.31 39.52 25.64
CA ALA A 759 14.89 39.31 25.95
C ALA A 759 14.61 38.72 27.33
N GLY A 760 15.62 38.14 28.00
CA GLY A 760 15.46 37.51 29.32
C GLY A 760 14.91 36.09 29.23
N ASN A 761 15.54 35.23 28.42
CA ASN A 761 15.17 33.84 28.24
C ASN A 761 15.71 32.94 29.37
N GLU A 762 15.27 31.68 29.40
CA GLU A 762 15.68 30.70 30.40
C GLU A 762 16.92 29.92 29.93
N TRP A 763 17.97 29.94 30.76
CA TRP A 763 19.24 29.27 30.49
C TRP A 763 19.60 28.34 31.64
N GLN A 764 19.84 27.07 31.34
CA GLN A 764 20.21 26.10 32.35
C GLN A 764 21.12 25.01 31.80
N SER A 765 22.22 24.74 32.50
CA SER A 765 23.07 23.58 32.23
C SER A 765 23.64 23.59 30.82
N ASN A 766 24.07 24.73 30.32
CA ASN A 766 24.87 24.79 29.10
C ASN A 766 26.35 24.75 29.45
N TYR A 767 27.16 24.22 28.53
CA TYR A 767 28.61 24.29 28.60
C TYR A 767 29.12 25.55 27.90
N TRP A 768 30.07 26.23 28.53
CA TRP A 768 30.62 27.51 28.07
C TRP A 768 32.15 27.45 28.12
N SER A 769 32.83 27.50 26.97
CA SER A 769 34.31 27.40 26.93
C SER A 769 35.04 28.56 27.63
N ASP A 770 34.35 29.66 27.89
CA ASP A 770 34.87 30.87 28.54
C ASP A 770 34.38 31.04 29.99
N TYR A 771 33.67 30.05 30.55
CA TYR A 771 33.18 30.11 31.93
C TYR A 771 34.33 30.11 32.95
N ILE A 772 34.33 31.10 33.84
CA ILE A 772 35.37 31.29 34.86
C ILE A 772 35.49 30.11 35.84
N GLY A 773 34.39 29.37 36.07
CA GLY A 773 34.39 28.17 36.92
C GLY A 773 35.25 27.03 36.36
N LEU A 774 35.60 27.05 35.06
CA LEU A 774 36.57 26.13 34.47
C LEU A 774 38.00 26.40 34.96
N ARG A 775 38.34 27.67 35.23
CA ARG A 775 39.66 28.08 35.76
C ARG A 775 39.73 27.95 37.28
N ILE A 776 38.61 28.18 37.96
CA ILE A 776 38.53 28.20 39.43
C ILE A 776 37.36 27.30 39.88
N LYS A 777 37.62 26.00 40.03
CA LYS A 777 36.59 24.98 40.32
C LYS A 777 35.72 25.26 41.55
N ILE A 778 36.26 25.95 42.56
CA ILE A 778 35.49 26.31 43.77
C ILE A 778 34.34 27.29 43.47
N LEU A 779 34.46 28.15 42.44
CA LEU A 779 33.36 29.04 42.05
C LEU A 779 32.17 28.25 41.49
N TRP A 780 32.43 27.16 40.77
CA TRP A 780 31.37 26.26 40.33
C TRP A 780 30.71 25.50 41.49
N LEU A 781 31.51 25.00 42.46
CA LEU A 781 30.97 24.35 43.67
C LEU A 781 30.05 25.28 44.49
N LEU A 782 30.25 26.59 44.38
CA LEU A 782 29.42 27.62 45.00
C LEU A 782 28.22 28.04 44.12
N HIS A 783 27.97 27.36 43.01
CA HIS A 783 26.88 27.65 42.06
C HIS A 783 26.93 29.08 41.49
N ILE A 784 28.13 29.58 41.17
CA ILE A 784 28.27 30.89 40.51
C ILE A 784 27.70 30.79 39.08
N PRO A 785 26.72 31.63 38.70
CA PRO A 785 26.12 31.59 37.37
C PRO A 785 27.07 32.13 36.28
N TYR A 786 26.87 31.70 35.03
CA TYR A 786 27.49 32.36 33.87
C TYR A 786 26.64 33.56 33.44
N PHE A 787 27.25 34.74 33.35
CA PHE A 787 26.55 35.95 32.93
C PHE A 787 26.44 36.02 31.39
N ILE A 788 25.22 36.20 30.92
CA ILE A 788 24.91 36.39 29.50
C ILE A 788 24.57 37.88 29.28
N PRO A 789 25.27 38.57 28.36
CA PRO A 789 25.07 40.00 28.15
C PRO A 789 23.61 40.42 27.93
N LYS A 790 23.23 41.53 28.58
CA LYS A 790 21.88 42.13 28.71
C LYS A 790 20.93 41.49 29.76
N PHE A 791 21.53 40.93 30.81
CA PHE A 791 20.92 40.57 32.11
C PHE A 791 20.34 39.15 32.26
N SER A 792 20.72 38.20 31.41
CA SER A 792 20.40 36.77 31.61
C SER A 792 21.55 36.02 32.28
N PHE A 793 21.23 34.89 32.90
CA PHE A 793 22.21 34.04 33.57
C PHE A 793 21.93 32.57 33.29
N ASP A 794 22.98 31.80 33.00
CA ASP A 794 22.91 30.34 33.16
C ASP A 794 23.24 30.01 34.61
N TRP A 795 22.22 29.59 35.36
CA TRP A 795 22.33 29.35 36.79
C TRP A 795 23.12 28.09 37.16
N HIS A 796 23.22 27.14 36.23
CA HIS A 796 23.86 25.85 36.51
C HIS A 796 24.82 25.44 35.38
N PRO A 797 25.88 26.22 35.07
CA PRO A 797 26.77 25.91 33.96
C PRO A 797 27.41 24.52 34.09
N ALA A 798 27.51 23.80 32.96
CA ALA A 798 28.18 22.51 32.90
C ALA A 798 29.72 22.68 32.94
N LEU A 799 30.41 21.74 33.60
CA LEU A 799 31.89 21.73 33.69
C LEU A 799 32.57 21.06 32.51
N GLU A 800 31.89 20.11 31.88
CA GLU A 800 32.39 19.35 30.74
C GLU A 800 31.42 19.51 29.58
N PRO A 801 31.93 19.56 28.33
CA PRO A 801 31.07 19.56 27.16
C PRO A 801 30.30 18.24 27.10
N TYR A 802 29.05 18.31 26.67
CA TYR A 802 28.22 17.13 26.45
C TYR A 802 28.75 16.32 25.25
N SER A 803 28.74 14.99 25.37
CA SER A 803 28.91 14.06 24.26
C SER A 803 27.56 13.90 23.56
N ILE A 804 27.34 14.69 22.52
CA ILE A 804 26.09 14.78 21.77
C ILE A 804 26.26 14.11 20.42
#